data_AF-A0A0A2WD52-F1
#
_entry.id   AF-A0A0A2WD52-F1
#
_cell.length_a   1.000
_cell.length_b   1.000
_cell.length_c   1.000
_cell.angle_alpha   90.00
_cell.angle_beta   90.00
_cell.angle_gamma   90.00
#
_symmetry.space_group_name_H-M   'P 1'
#
loop_
_entity.id
_entity.type
_entity.pdbx_description
1 polymer ?
#
loop_
_entity_poly.entity_id
_entity_poly.type
_entity_poly.pdbx_seq_one_letter_code
_entity_poly.pdbx_strand_id
1 'polypeptide(L)'
;MTSSRASNQEIRPLKVLILNLMPKKIETENQFLRLLSNSPLQVDIQLLRIDSRESRNTPSEHLNNFYCNFDDIKHDNYDGLIVTGAPLGLVEFNDVAYWPQIQQVLEWAKDHVTSTLFVCWAVQAALNILYGIPKQTRDEKLSGVYEHHVTQPHALLTRGFDDSFLAPHSRYADFPAQLIRDYTDLEIFAETEQGDAYLFGSRDKRIAFVTGHPEYDALTLSGEYFRDVDAGLQPEVPYNYFPGNDPAKKPHATWRSHGNLLFTNWLNYYVYQITPRARFTFGRLDGIRRRSNRMTQQTVSEELAFSQPFGEQEKQILTPEAVEFLSDLVGRFTPQRNKLLASRIAEQQAIDGGKLPDFNSETDSIRKSDWQIRGIPQDLLDRRVEITGPVERKMVINALNANVKVFMADFEDSLAPSWSKVIDGQINLRDAITGTISWTNEAGKIYQLKPDPAVLVCRVRGLHLPEKHVTWRGEAIPGSLFDFGLYFFHNVDALLAKGSGPYFYLPKTQSWQEAAWWSEVFSFTEDRFDLPRGTIKATLLIETLPAVFQMDEILHALKDHIVGLNCGRWDYIFSYIKTLKNHPDRVLPDRQSVTMDKPFLNAYSRLLIKTCHRRGAFAMGGMAAFIPSKDSARNEWVLNKVKADKEMEANNGHDGTWIAHPGLADTVGEVFGKALGERQNQLDISRSEDAPITAAQLLEPCPGERTEEGMRANIRVAVQYIEAWISGNGCVPIYGLMEDAATAEISRTSIWQWIHHQKTLSNGQTVTKALFRQMLAEEMLVIQDELGDQRFSQGRFDEAARLMEQITTSEELIDFLTLPGYRLLA
;
A
#
# COMPACT_ATOMS: atom_id res chain seq x y z
N MET A 1 -28.21 24.40 -9.44
CA MET A 1 -27.82 23.46 -10.52
C MET A 1 -29.11 22.97 -11.17
N THR A 2 -29.28 23.09 -12.49
CA THR A 2 -30.52 22.62 -13.17
C THR A 2 -30.48 21.09 -13.32
N SER A 3 -31.62 20.39 -13.26
CA SER A 3 -31.62 18.92 -13.34
C SER A 3 -31.01 18.37 -14.63
N SER A 4 -31.17 19.11 -15.74
CA SER A 4 -30.55 18.80 -17.04
C SER A 4 -29.02 18.96 -17.08
N ARG A 5 -28.43 19.72 -16.14
CA ARG A 5 -26.96 19.83 -15.99
C ARG A 5 -26.41 18.65 -15.19
N ALA A 6 -27.12 18.23 -14.14
CA ALA A 6 -26.69 17.14 -13.26
C ALA A 6 -26.74 15.76 -13.92
N SER A 7 -27.69 15.52 -14.83
CA SER A 7 -27.87 14.21 -15.49
C SER A 7 -26.79 13.86 -16.54
N ASN A 8 -26.04 14.86 -17.04
CA ASN A 8 -25.12 14.70 -18.17
C ASN A 8 -23.69 15.16 -17.81
N GLN A 9 -23.36 15.21 -16.52
CA GLN A 9 -22.04 15.59 -16.04
C GLN A 9 -21.24 14.31 -15.79
N GLU A 10 -20.23 14.03 -16.62
CA GLU A 10 -19.27 12.97 -16.33
C GLU A 10 -18.49 13.35 -15.07
N ILE A 11 -18.65 12.56 -14.02
CA ILE A 11 -17.98 12.77 -12.74
C ILE A 11 -16.56 12.21 -12.88
N ARG A 12 -15.62 13.05 -13.33
CA ARG A 12 -14.18 12.77 -13.27
C ARG A 12 -13.49 13.70 -12.28
N PRO A 13 -12.36 13.27 -11.68
CA PRO A 13 -11.51 14.19 -10.93
C PRO A 13 -11.06 15.39 -11.77
N LEU A 14 -11.02 16.57 -11.16
CA LEU A 14 -10.49 17.80 -11.75
C LEU A 14 -8.96 17.75 -11.72
N LYS A 15 -8.31 17.90 -12.87
CA LYS A 15 -6.86 17.96 -12.97
C LYS A 15 -6.38 19.37 -12.64
N VAL A 16 -5.70 19.53 -11.50
CA VAL A 16 -5.15 20.80 -11.05
C VAL A 16 -3.63 20.71 -10.98
N LEU A 17 -2.97 21.59 -11.72
CA LEU A 17 -1.52 21.72 -11.73
C LEU A 17 -1.07 22.77 -10.71
N ILE A 18 0.05 22.55 -10.02
CA ILE A 18 0.66 23.55 -9.14
C ILE A 18 2.10 23.81 -9.60
N LEU A 19 2.34 24.99 -10.17
CA LEU A 19 3.69 25.50 -10.43
C LEU A 19 4.26 26.11 -9.14
N ASN A 20 5.06 25.32 -8.42
CA ASN A 20 5.61 25.71 -7.13
C ASN A 20 6.97 26.42 -7.28
N LEU A 21 6.95 27.75 -7.17
CA LEU A 21 8.11 28.65 -7.21
C LEU A 21 8.68 28.98 -5.82
N MET A 22 8.05 28.47 -4.74
CA MET A 22 8.50 28.73 -3.37
C MET A 22 9.80 27.96 -3.06
N PRO A 23 10.64 28.49 -2.13
CA PRO A 23 11.90 27.86 -1.77
C PRO A 23 11.68 26.61 -0.91
N LYS A 24 10.71 26.64 0.02
CA LYS A 24 10.33 25.49 0.87
C LYS A 24 9.17 24.73 0.24
N LYS A 25 9.48 23.96 -0.81
CA LYS A 25 8.46 23.35 -1.67
C LYS A 25 7.45 22.48 -0.94
N ILE A 26 7.92 21.55 -0.11
CA ILE A 26 7.08 20.63 0.68
C ILE A 26 6.12 21.37 1.61
N GLU A 27 6.58 22.44 2.27
CA GLU A 27 5.71 23.25 3.16
C GLU A 27 4.58 23.90 2.36
N THR A 28 4.93 24.53 1.22
CA THR A 28 3.95 25.15 0.32
C THR A 28 2.97 24.13 -0.28
N GLU A 29 3.44 22.94 -0.65
CA GLU A 29 2.58 21.84 -1.13
C GLU A 29 1.50 21.52 -0.10
N ASN A 30 1.89 21.24 1.14
CA ASN A 30 0.96 20.90 2.22
C ASN A 30 -0.07 22.00 2.50
N GLN A 31 0.35 23.27 2.40
CA GLN A 31 -0.54 24.42 2.56
C GLN A 31 -1.66 24.45 1.52
N PHE A 32 -1.33 24.29 0.23
CA PHE A 32 -2.33 24.25 -0.84
C PHE A 32 -3.16 22.97 -0.82
N LEU A 33 -2.53 21.81 -0.63
CA LEU A 33 -3.23 20.51 -0.61
C LEU A 33 -4.33 20.48 0.45
N ARG A 34 -4.07 21.04 1.64
CA ARG A 34 -5.05 21.13 2.74
C ARG A 34 -6.28 21.99 2.40
N LEU A 35 -6.08 23.06 1.62
CA LEU A 35 -7.18 23.94 1.20
C LEU A 35 -8.01 23.28 0.10
N LEU A 36 -7.34 22.61 -0.85
CA LEU A 36 -8.00 21.92 -1.95
C LEU A 36 -8.71 20.64 -1.50
N SER A 37 -8.21 19.95 -0.46
CA SER A 37 -8.81 18.73 0.10
C SER A 37 -10.12 18.97 0.86
N ASN A 38 -10.40 20.21 1.26
CA ASN A 38 -11.63 20.57 1.98
C ASN A 38 -12.84 20.80 1.05
N SER A 39 -12.71 20.46 -0.23
CA SER A 39 -13.79 20.50 -1.22
C SER A 39 -14.45 19.12 -1.37
N PRO A 40 -15.79 19.04 -1.58
CA PRO A 40 -16.44 17.78 -1.96
C PRO A 40 -16.13 17.35 -3.40
N LEU A 41 -15.45 18.17 -4.19
CA LEU A 41 -15.03 17.86 -5.55
C LEU A 41 -13.78 16.97 -5.53
N GLN A 42 -13.76 15.93 -6.36
CA GLN A 42 -12.55 15.13 -6.57
C GLN A 42 -11.53 15.96 -7.34
N VAL A 43 -10.32 16.10 -6.79
CA VAL A 43 -9.22 16.84 -7.40
C VAL A 43 -8.01 15.92 -7.53
N ASP A 44 -7.46 15.84 -8.73
CA ASP A 44 -6.20 15.18 -9.06
C ASP A 44 -5.12 16.26 -9.20
N ILE A 45 -4.08 16.20 -8.38
CA ILE A 45 -3.09 17.27 -8.23
C ILE A 45 -1.74 16.82 -8.77
N GLN A 46 -1.16 17.61 -9.67
CA GLN A 46 0.17 17.40 -10.20
C GLN A 46 1.06 18.61 -9.87
N LEU A 47 2.32 18.36 -9.50
CA LEU A 47 3.28 19.40 -9.16
C LEU A 47 4.23 19.65 -10.34
N LEU A 48 4.37 20.91 -10.74
CA LEU A 48 5.26 21.34 -11.82
C LEU A 48 6.46 22.08 -11.23
N ARG A 49 7.68 21.69 -11.63
CA ARG A 49 8.89 22.45 -11.33
C ARG A 49 9.26 23.29 -12.54
N ILE A 50 9.74 24.51 -12.27
CA ILE A 50 10.03 25.49 -13.32
C ILE A 50 11.25 25.11 -14.18
N ASP A 51 12.24 24.44 -13.57
CA ASP A 51 13.40 23.87 -14.25
C ASP A 51 14.10 22.82 -13.36
N SER A 52 15.19 22.25 -13.89
CA SER A 52 15.97 21.18 -13.27
C SER A 52 17.07 21.65 -12.31
N ARG A 53 17.10 22.93 -11.91
CA ARG A 53 18.12 23.41 -10.97
C ARG A 53 17.94 22.78 -9.59
N GLU A 54 19.05 22.47 -8.95
CA GLU A 54 19.04 21.90 -7.60
C GLU A 54 18.39 22.86 -6.60
N SER A 55 17.45 22.34 -5.80
CA SER A 55 16.84 23.08 -4.71
C SER A 55 17.71 23.01 -3.47
N ARG A 56 17.96 24.17 -2.82
CA ARG A 56 18.72 24.23 -1.56
C ARG A 56 17.93 23.71 -0.35
N ASN A 57 16.60 23.78 -0.40
CA ASN A 57 15.73 23.50 0.75
C ASN A 57 14.78 22.32 0.49
N THR A 58 14.98 21.57 -0.59
CA THR A 58 14.12 20.43 -0.94
C THR A 58 14.99 19.30 -1.51
N PRO A 59 14.91 18.09 -0.95
CA PRO A 59 15.68 16.95 -1.45
C PRO A 59 15.40 16.68 -2.94
N SER A 60 16.45 16.41 -3.71
CA SER A 60 16.31 16.08 -5.14
C SER A 60 15.44 14.84 -5.38
N GLU A 61 15.45 13.88 -4.44
CA GLU A 61 14.58 12.70 -4.47
C GLU A 61 13.10 13.08 -4.45
N HIS A 62 12.69 14.02 -3.58
CA HIS A 62 11.30 14.52 -3.55
C HIS A 62 10.90 15.15 -4.87
N LEU A 63 11.80 15.97 -5.44
CA LEU A 63 11.56 16.61 -6.74
C LEU A 63 11.42 15.58 -7.87
N ASN A 64 12.26 14.54 -7.89
CA ASN A 64 12.22 13.55 -8.96
C ASN A 64 11.01 12.61 -8.86
N ASN A 65 10.51 12.36 -7.65
CA ASN A 65 9.39 11.46 -7.43
C ASN A 65 8.03 12.17 -7.62
N PHE A 66 7.92 13.45 -7.28
CA PHE A 66 6.62 14.15 -7.20
C PHE A 66 6.44 15.29 -8.20
N TYR A 67 7.51 15.81 -8.80
CA TYR A 67 7.42 16.93 -9.75
C TYR A 67 7.64 16.48 -11.19
N CYS A 68 6.77 16.96 -12.08
CA CYS A 68 6.97 16.91 -13.52
C CYS A 68 7.70 18.17 -14.03
N ASN A 69 8.26 18.09 -15.23
CA ASN A 69 8.81 19.22 -15.97
C ASN A 69 7.78 19.74 -16.98
N PHE A 70 8.00 20.96 -17.46
CA PHE A 70 7.11 21.54 -18.48
C PHE A 70 7.04 20.70 -19.77
N ASP A 71 8.16 20.10 -20.17
CA ASP A 71 8.19 19.22 -21.35
C ASP A 71 7.31 17.98 -21.22
N ASP A 72 7.05 17.52 -20.00
CA ASP A 72 6.21 16.35 -19.72
C ASP A 72 4.73 16.67 -19.90
N ILE A 73 4.34 17.94 -19.74
CA ILE A 73 2.93 18.37 -19.64
C ILE A 73 2.48 19.31 -20.77
N LYS A 74 3.40 19.79 -21.62
CA LYS A 74 3.11 20.81 -22.65
C LYS A 74 2.04 20.42 -23.68
N HIS A 75 1.68 19.13 -23.74
CA HIS A 75 0.65 18.58 -24.62
C HIS A 75 -0.64 18.18 -23.88
N ASP A 76 -0.66 18.31 -22.55
CA ASP A 76 -1.80 17.97 -21.71
C ASP A 76 -2.70 19.17 -21.48
N ASN A 77 -3.95 18.90 -21.08
CA ASN A 77 -4.91 19.92 -20.66
C ASN A 77 -5.22 19.75 -19.17
N TYR A 78 -5.35 20.88 -18.48
CA TYR A 78 -5.69 20.95 -17.06
C TYR A 78 -6.95 21.77 -16.82
N ASP A 79 -7.67 21.43 -15.77
CA ASP A 79 -8.84 22.18 -15.34
C ASP A 79 -8.41 23.42 -14.53
N GLY A 80 -7.39 23.29 -13.69
CA GLY A 80 -6.84 24.38 -12.90
C GLY A 80 -5.32 24.45 -12.94
N LEU A 81 -4.77 25.65 -12.82
CA LEU A 81 -3.34 25.88 -12.54
C LEU A 81 -3.21 26.85 -11.36
N ILE A 82 -2.38 26.53 -10.39
CA ILE A 82 -1.96 27.45 -9.32
C ILE A 82 -0.49 27.79 -9.55
N VAL A 83 -0.16 29.08 -9.64
CA VAL A 83 1.23 29.56 -9.69
C VAL A 83 1.55 30.28 -8.39
N THR A 84 2.47 29.72 -7.62
CA THR A 84 2.78 30.19 -6.26
C THR A 84 3.68 31.43 -6.26
N GLY A 85 3.84 32.06 -5.09
CA GLY A 85 4.86 33.09 -4.88
C GLY A 85 6.30 32.59 -5.08
N ALA A 86 7.25 33.53 -5.09
CA ALA A 86 8.68 33.28 -5.18
C ALA A 86 9.45 34.33 -4.34
N PRO A 87 10.63 34.02 -3.80
CA PRO A 87 11.43 34.93 -2.97
C PRO A 87 12.26 35.89 -3.85
N LEU A 88 11.59 36.58 -4.79
CA LEU A 88 12.22 37.39 -5.85
C LEU A 88 11.73 38.85 -5.87
N GLY A 89 11.08 39.34 -4.80
CA GLY A 89 10.45 40.66 -4.79
C GLY A 89 11.37 41.84 -5.14
N LEU A 90 12.65 41.75 -4.77
CA LEU A 90 13.66 42.79 -5.06
C LEU A 90 14.45 42.54 -6.36
N VAL A 91 14.27 41.40 -7.03
CA VAL A 91 15.01 41.04 -8.25
C VAL A 91 14.26 41.56 -9.46
N GLU A 92 14.91 42.31 -10.34
CA GLU A 92 14.29 42.77 -11.59
C GLU A 92 13.95 41.59 -12.50
N PHE A 93 12.86 41.69 -13.28
CA PHE A 93 12.39 40.55 -14.09
C PHE A 93 13.45 40.03 -15.07
N ASN A 94 14.23 40.93 -15.66
CA ASN A 94 15.34 40.58 -16.57
C ASN A 94 16.46 39.80 -15.87
N ASP A 95 16.56 39.88 -14.54
CA ASP A 95 17.55 39.18 -13.73
C ASP A 95 17.00 37.87 -13.13
N VAL A 96 15.72 37.56 -13.37
CA VAL A 96 15.13 36.29 -12.94
C VAL A 96 15.56 35.19 -13.91
N ALA A 97 16.45 34.31 -13.43
CA ALA A 97 17.07 33.26 -14.24
C ALA A 97 16.10 32.31 -14.96
N TYR A 98 14.86 32.18 -14.48
CA TYR A 98 13.82 31.32 -15.07
C TYR A 98 12.64 32.10 -15.67
N TRP A 99 12.85 33.39 -15.96
CA TRP A 99 11.84 34.24 -16.58
C TRP A 99 11.31 33.68 -17.92
N PRO A 100 12.16 33.19 -18.84
CA PRO A 100 11.67 32.60 -20.09
C PRO A 100 10.72 31.41 -19.89
N GLN A 101 11.00 30.58 -18.88
CA GLN A 101 10.20 29.40 -18.53
C GLN A 101 8.85 29.81 -17.94
N ILE A 102 8.80 30.86 -17.09
CA ILE A 102 7.51 31.39 -16.60
C ILE A 102 6.69 31.87 -17.80
N GLN A 103 7.27 32.68 -18.67
CA GLN A 103 6.57 33.19 -19.85
C GLN A 103 6.05 32.05 -20.73
N GLN A 104 6.84 30.99 -20.91
CA GLN A 104 6.44 29.79 -21.64
C GLN A 104 5.22 29.10 -21.00
N VAL A 105 5.24 28.88 -19.68
CA VAL A 105 4.13 28.23 -18.96
C VAL A 105 2.87 29.10 -19.01
N LEU A 106 2.99 30.42 -18.83
CA LEU A 106 1.81 31.30 -18.81
C LEU A 106 1.18 31.45 -20.19
N GLU A 107 1.98 31.46 -21.25
CA GLU A 107 1.45 31.45 -22.62
C GLU A 107 0.74 30.12 -22.92
N TRP A 108 1.37 28.99 -22.55
CA TRP A 108 0.77 27.67 -22.68
C TRP A 108 -0.56 27.53 -21.93
N ALA A 109 -0.65 28.09 -20.72
CA ALA A 109 -1.83 28.00 -19.87
C ALA A 109 -3.07 28.66 -20.49
N LYS A 110 -2.90 29.65 -21.38
CA LYS A 110 -4.03 30.29 -22.09
C LYS A 110 -4.84 29.30 -22.90
N ASP A 111 -4.19 28.30 -23.49
CA ASP A 111 -4.85 27.33 -24.36
C ASP A 111 -5.10 25.98 -23.67
N HIS A 112 -4.29 25.64 -22.67
CA HIS A 112 -4.28 24.29 -22.06
C HIS A 112 -4.87 24.24 -20.66
N VAL A 113 -5.13 25.38 -20.01
CA VAL A 113 -5.68 25.42 -18.65
C VAL A 113 -6.99 26.19 -18.63
N THR A 114 -8.04 25.57 -18.08
CA THR A 114 -9.36 26.22 -17.99
C THR A 114 -9.33 27.47 -17.10
N SER A 115 -8.74 27.41 -15.90
CA SER A 115 -8.52 28.59 -15.07
C SER A 115 -7.21 28.58 -14.30
N THR A 116 -6.54 29.72 -14.22
CA THR A 116 -5.25 29.90 -13.54
C THR A 116 -5.38 30.87 -12.36
N LEU A 117 -4.85 30.46 -11.20
CA LEU A 117 -4.78 31.24 -9.98
C LEU A 117 -3.32 31.64 -9.69
N PHE A 118 -3.05 32.94 -9.63
CA PHE A 118 -1.73 33.49 -9.31
C PHE A 118 -1.69 33.98 -7.86
N VAL A 119 -0.63 33.63 -7.12
CA VAL A 119 -0.48 33.97 -5.70
C VAL A 119 0.80 34.78 -5.44
N CYS A 120 0.68 35.88 -4.68
CA CYS A 120 1.76 36.77 -4.26
C CYS A 120 2.66 37.23 -5.44
N TRP A 121 3.94 36.86 -5.46
CA TRP A 121 4.89 37.31 -6.50
C TRP A 121 4.46 36.91 -7.92
N ALA A 122 3.81 35.75 -8.08
CA ALA A 122 3.34 35.32 -9.39
C ALA A 122 2.27 36.24 -9.98
N VAL A 123 1.54 37.00 -9.14
CA VAL A 123 0.61 38.04 -9.61
C VAL A 123 1.37 39.09 -10.40
N GLN A 124 2.51 39.56 -9.89
CA GLN A 124 3.29 40.59 -10.56
C GLN A 124 3.90 40.10 -11.87
N ALA A 125 4.41 38.87 -11.88
CA ALA A 125 4.92 38.22 -13.08
C ALA A 125 3.83 38.10 -14.16
N ALA A 126 2.65 37.63 -13.78
CA ALA A 126 1.53 37.47 -14.70
C ALA A 126 0.94 38.81 -15.19
N LEU A 127 0.84 39.83 -14.33
CA LEU A 127 0.43 41.18 -14.75
C LEU A 127 1.40 41.78 -15.77
N ASN A 128 2.70 41.55 -15.60
CA ASN A 128 3.69 41.98 -16.57
C ASN A 128 3.59 41.24 -17.90
N ILE A 129 3.55 39.90 -17.86
CA ILE A 129 3.54 39.06 -19.06
C ILE A 129 2.23 39.18 -19.85
N LEU A 130 1.09 39.25 -19.16
CA LEU A 130 -0.23 39.20 -19.79
C LEU A 130 -0.83 40.58 -20.08
N TYR A 131 -0.48 41.60 -19.28
CA TYR A 131 -1.06 42.95 -19.39
C TYR A 131 -0.02 44.06 -19.59
N GLY A 132 1.28 43.73 -19.59
CA GLY A 132 2.34 44.73 -19.79
C GLY A 132 2.55 45.69 -18.63
N ILE A 133 2.01 45.40 -17.44
CA ILE A 133 2.16 46.27 -16.27
C ILE A 133 3.63 46.22 -15.77
N PRO A 134 4.28 47.37 -15.58
CA PRO A 134 5.65 47.42 -15.06
C PRO A 134 5.71 46.95 -13.60
N LYS A 135 6.84 46.35 -13.23
CA LYS A 135 7.13 45.94 -11.85
C LYS A 135 6.99 47.15 -10.90
N GLN A 136 6.26 46.97 -9.81
CA GLN A 136 6.11 47.92 -8.72
C GLN A 136 6.74 47.32 -7.45
N THR A 137 7.74 47.96 -6.88
CA THR A 137 8.45 47.46 -5.70
C THR A 137 8.35 48.49 -4.60
N ARG A 138 7.95 48.04 -3.41
CA ARG A 138 7.87 48.85 -2.19
C ARG A 138 9.27 49.02 -1.61
N ASP A 139 9.52 50.17 -1.01
CA ASP A 139 10.73 50.42 -0.23
C ASP A 139 10.78 49.54 1.03
N GLU A 140 9.61 49.29 1.64
CA GLU A 140 9.45 48.48 2.85
C GLU A 140 8.65 47.20 2.58
N LYS A 141 9.11 46.08 3.16
CA LYS A 141 8.44 44.78 3.03
C LYS A 141 7.10 44.80 3.79
N LEU A 142 6.03 44.47 3.10
CA LEU A 142 4.75 44.19 3.73
C LEU A 142 4.82 42.80 4.39
N SER A 143 4.87 42.75 5.72
CA SER A 143 4.89 41.51 6.51
C SER A 143 3.88 41.59 7.66
N GLY A 144 2.92 40.67 7.73
CA GLY A 144 1.86 40.71 8.75
C GLY A 144 0.49 40.24 8.25
N VAL A 145 -0.56 40.49 9.04
CA VAL A 145 -1.95 40.17 8.74
C VAL A 145 -2.77 41.46 8.63
N TYR A 146 -3.26 41.75 7.43
CA TYR A 146 -3.90 43.02 7.09
C TYR A 146 -5.39 42.83 6.84
N GLU A 147 -6.17 43.86 7.14
CA GLU A 147 -7.60 43.91 6.86
C GLU A 147 -7.86 44.32 5.42
N HIS A 148 -8.84 43.67 4.81
CA HIS A 148 -9.30 43.89 3.45
C HIS A 148 -10.82 44.05 3.48
N HIS A 149 -11.36 44.83 2.55
CA HIS A 149 -12.80 44.97 2.37
C HIS A 149 -13.22 44.44 0.99
N VAL A 150 -14.40 43.83 0.95
CA VAL A 150 -14.98 43.29 -0.29
C VAL A 150 -15.61 44.42 -1.09
N THR A 151 -15.14 44.64 -2.31
CA THR A 151 -15.68 45.67 -3.22
C THR A 151 -16.80 45.13 -4.11
N GLN A 152 -16.90 43.80 -4.27
CA GLN A 152 -17.96 43.12 -5.02
C GLN A 152 -18.51 41.91 -4.24
N PRO A 153 -19.50 42.09 -3.34
CA PRO A 153 -19.99 41.02 -2.45
C PRO A 153 -20.76 39.90 -3.16
N HIS A 154 -21.18 40.13 -4.41
CA HIS A 154 -21.91 39.13 -5.21
C HIS A 154 -21.04 38.43 -6.26
N ALA A 155 -19.75 38.75 -6.34
CA ALA A 155 -18.84 38.03 -7.22
C ALA A 155 -18.66 36.59 -6.76
N LEU A 156 -18.43 35.67 -7.71
CA LEU A 156 -18.35 34.24 -7.39
C LEU A 156 -17.16 33.87 -6.50
N LEU A 157 -16.04 34.60 -6.60
CA LEU A 157 -14.85 34.36 -5.77
C LEU A 157 -15.03 34.83 -4.32
N THR A 158 -15.80 35.90 -4.09
CA THR A 158 -16.08 36.48 -2.76
C THR A 158 -17.34 35.93 -2.13
N ARG A 159 -17.98 34.92 -2.76
CA ARG A 159 -19.22 34.35 -2.26
C ARG A 159 -19.02 33.77 -0.86
N GLY A 160 -19.74 34.33 0.11
CA GLY A 160 -19.68 33.90 1.51
C GLY A 160 -18.53 34.53 2.31
N PHE A 161 -17.78 35.48 1.74
CA PHE A 161 -16.87 36.29 2.52
C PHE A 161 -17.65 37.26 3.42
N ASP A 162 -17.05 37.61 4.54
CA ASP A 162 -17.47 38.75 5.35
C ASP A 162 -17.15 40.06 4.61
N ASP A 163 -17.84 41.16 4.97
CA ASP A 163 -17.65 42.48 4.34
C ASP A 163 -16.19 42.98 4.48
N SER A 164 -15.55 42.65 5.62
CA SER A 164 -14.10 42.77 5.81
C SER A 164 -13.51 41.48 6.35
N PHE A 165 -12.26 41.20 6.01
CA PHE A 165 -11.54 39.99 6.44
C PHE A 165 -10.04 40.24 6.57
N LEU A 166 -9.39 39.38 7.36
CA LEU A 166 -7.95 39.41 7.58
C LEU A 166 -7.23 38.43 6.64
N ALA A 167 -6.11 38.84 6.04
CA ALA A 167 -5.25 37.98 5.25
C ALA A 167 -3.76 38.30 5.45
N PRO A 168 -2.88 37.29 5.43
CA PRO A 168 -1.45 37.50 5.64
C PRO A 168 -0.77 37.99 4.35
N HIS A 169 0.27 38.79 4.53
CA HIS A 169 1.16 39.27 3.46
C HIS A 169 2.62 39.08 3.86
N SER A 170 3.44 38.74 2.87
CA SER A 170 4.91 38.72 2.95
C SER A 170 5.50 39.08 1.59
N ARG A 171 5.49 40.37 1.23
CA ARG A 171 5.86 40.82 -0.12
C ARG A 171 6.54 42.19 -0.15
N TYR A 172 7.46 42.34 -1.12
CA TYR A 172 7.95 43.65 -1.58
C TYR A 172 7.24 44.13 -2.85
N ALA A 173 6.59 43.22 -3.58
CA ALA A 173 5.80 43.59 -4.75
C ALA A 173 4.62 44.47 -4.32
N ASP A 174 4.33 45.53 -5.07
CA ASP A 174 3.21 46.42 -4.84
C ASP A 174 2.08 46.21 -5.85
N PHE A 175 0.83 46.44 -5.43
CA PHE A 175 -0.35 46.24 -6.28
C PHE A 175 -1.40 47.35 -6.11
N PRO A 176 -1.10 48.61 -6.47
CA PRO A 176 -2.08 49.69 -6.38
C PRO A 176 -3.32 49.37 -7.22
N ALA A 177 -4.50 49.38 -6.61
CA ALA A 177 -5.76 49.06 -7.28
C ALA A 177 -6.02 50.00 -8.46
N GLN A 178 -5.65 51.28 -8.33
CA GLN A 178 -5.78 52.26 -9.41
C GLN A 178 -4.96 51.85 -10.64
N LEU A 179 -3.73 51.35 -10.45
CA LEU A 179 -2.88 50.90 -11.55
C LEU A 179 -3.52 49.72 -12.30
N ILE A 180 -4.13 48.77 -11.57
CA ILE A 180 -4.82 47.63 -12.19
C ILE A 180 -6.05 48.11 -12.97
N ARG A 181 -6.81 49.07 -12.44
CA ARG A 181 -7.99 49.65 -13.11
C ARG A 181 -7.61 50.43 -14.37
N ASP A 182 -6.47 51.13 -14.35
CA ASP A 182 -6.05 51.98 -15.46
C ASP A 182 -5.48 51.17 -16.63
N TYR A 183 -4.86 50.01 -16.36
CA TYR A 183 -4.12 49.22 -17.37
C TYR A 183 -4.80 47.91 -17.78
N THR A 184 -5.84 47.45 -17.08
CA THR A 184 -6.47 46.14 -17.34
C THR A 184 -7.99 46.20 -17.35
N ASP A 185 -8.61 45.13 -17.86
CA ASP A 185 -10.05 44.88 -17.77
C ASP A 185 -10.44 43.98 -16.58
N LEU A 186 -9.51 43.78 -15.63
CA LEU A 186 -9.71 42.90 -14.48
C LEU A 186 -10.68 43.51 -13.47
N GLU A 187 -11.53 42.65 -12.92
CA GLU A 187 -12.49 43.02 -11.88
C GLU A 187 -11.84 42.84 -10.52
N ILE A 188 -11.74 43.94 -9.76
CA ILE A 188 -11.25 43.89 -8.39
C ILE A 188 -12.42 43.54 -7.45
N PHE A 189 -12.22 42.51 -6.64
CA PHE A 189 -13.22 41.93 -5.75
C PHE A 189 -12.95 42.26 -4.27
N ALA A 190 -11.70 42.52 -3.88
CA ALA A 190 -11.34 42.99 -2.55
C ALA A 190 -10.03 43.81 -2.56
N GLU A 191 -9.96 44.81 -1.69
CA GLU A 191 -8.85 45.78 -1.57
C GLU A 191 -8.52 46.07 -0.10
N THR A 192 -7.34 46.61 0.19
CA THR A 192 -7.02 47.21 1.50
C THR A 192 -7.58 48.63 1.62
N GLU A 193 -7.68 49.17 2.83
CA GLU A 193 -8.06 50.59 3.01
C GLU A 193 -7.08 51.56 2.32
N GLN A 194 -5.81 51.18 2.20
CA GLN A 194 -4.78 51.98 1.54
C GLN A 194 -4.84 51.90 0.00
N GLY A 195 -5.78 51.13 -0.56
CA GLY A 195 -6.01 51.04 -2.00
C GLY A 195 -5.13 50.01 -2.72
N ASP A 196 -4.58 49.02 -2.00
CA ASP A 196 -3.91 47.87 -2.63
C ASP A 196 -4.94 46.81 -3.02
N ALA A 197 -4.84 46.27 -4.24
CA ALA A 197 -5.68 45.16 -4.65
C ALA A 197 -5.28 43.85 -3.96
N TYR A 198 -6.25 43.14 -3.41
CA TYR A 198 -6.05 41.84 -2.77
C TYR A 198 -6.47 40.68 -3.67
N LEU A 199 -7.72 40.71 -4.14
CA LEU A 199 -8.34 39.66 -4.93
C LEU A 199 -9.00 40.25 -6.16
N PHE A 200 -8.63 39.77 -7.33
CA PHE A 200 -9.16 40.26 -8.61
C PHE A 200 -9.03 39.19 -9.71
N GLY A 201 -9.74 39.34 -10.82
CA GLY A 201 -9.75 38.33 -11.88
C GLY A 201 -10.40 38.77 -13.17
N SER A 202 -10.25 37.96 -14.21
CA SER A 202 -10.84 38.21 -15.53
C SER A 202 -12.32 37.88 -15.56
N ARG A 203 -13.10 38.61 -16.35
CA ARG A 203 -14.56 38.41 -16.48
C ARG A 203 -14.95 37.03 -16.99
N ASP A 204 -14.10 36.44 -17.83
CA ASP A 204 -14.28 35.09 -18.37
C ASP A 204 -13.90 33.97 -17.36
N LYS A 205 -13.42 34.35 -16.17
CA LYS A 205 -13.05 33.47 -15.05
C LYS A 205 -11.84 32.57 -15.33
N ARG A 206 -11.13 32.81 -16.42
CA ARG A 206 -9.92 32.07 -16.77
C ARG A 206 -8.72 32.45 -15.93
N ILE A 207 -8.73 33.63 -15.31
CA ILE A 207 -7.61 34.12 -14.51
C ILE A 207 -8.12 34.73 -13.19
N ALA A 208 -7.47 34.36 -12.10
CA ALA A 208 -7.65 34.94 -10.78
C ALA A 208 -6.29 35.28 -10.14
N PHE A 209 -6.26 36.34 -9.34
CA PHE A 209 -5.07 36.87 -8.70
C PHE A 209 -5.32 37.10 -7.21
N VAL A 210 -4.35 36.70 -6.39
CA VAL A 210 -4.37 36.88 -4.92
C VAL A 210 -3.01 37.43 -4.50
N THR A 211 -2.96 38.66 -4.01
CA THR A 211 -1.68 39.34 -3.70
C THR A 211 -1.14 39.03 -2.29
N GLY A 212 -1.94 38.39 -1.44
CA GLY A 212 -1.54 37.87 -0.13
C GLY A 212 -1.30 36.36 -0.13
N HIS A 213 -1.24 35.79 1.08
CA HIS A 213 -0.94 34.38 1.33
C HIS A 213 -2.04 33.65 2.13
N PRO A 214 -3.29 33.60 1.65
CA PRO A 214 -4.36 32.91 2.38
C PRO A 214 -4.07 31.43 2.68
N GLU A 215 -3.10 30.83 1.99
CA GLU A 215 -2.61 29.46 2.20
C GLU A 215 -1.70 29.29 3.41
N TYR A 216 -1.07 30.37 3.90
CA TYR A 216 -0.07 30.29 4.97
C TYR A 216 -0.63 29.65 6.24
N ASP A 217 0.23 28.85 6.88
CA ASP A 217 -0.04 28.32 8.20
C ASP A 217 0.21 29.36 9.29
N ALA A 218 -0.37 29.09 10.45
CA ALA A 218 -0.29 29.96 11.62
C ALA A 218 1.14 30.30 12.04
N LEU A 219 2.14 29.50 11.66
CA LEU A 219 3.54 29.67 12.05
C LEU A 219 4.46 30.13 10.91
N THR A 220 3.94 30.31 9.68
CA THR A 220 4.80 30.58 8.51
C THR A 220 5.47 31.95 8.60
N LEU A 221 4.72 33.03 8.91
CA LEU A 221 5.31 34.38 9.07
C LEU A 221 6.27 34.45 10.26
N SER A 222 5.99 33.72 11.36
CA SER A 222 6.94 33.62 12.48
C SER A 222 8.23 32.92 12.06
N GLY A 223 8.14 31.86 11.26
CA GLY A 223 9.31 31.16 10.74
C GLY A 223 10.16 32.05 9.83
N GLU A 224 9.52 32.90 9.01
CA GLU A 224 10.23 33.91 8.22
C GLU A 224 10.90 34.98 9.11
N TYR A 225 10.17 35.52 10.08
CA TYR A 225 10.68 36.54 11.01
C TYR A 225 11.91 36.03 11.79
N PHE A 226 11.80 34.87 12.44
CA PHE A 226 12.90 34.33 13.25
C PHE A 226 14.10 33.92 12.39
N ARG A 227 13.87 33.37 11.19
CA ARG A 227 14.97 33.10 10.24
C ARG A 227 15.75 34.37 9.91
N ASP A 228 15.06 35.47 9.66
CA ASP A 228 15.71 36.74 9.28
C ASP A 228 16.45 37.35 10.48
N VAL A 229 15.88 37.26 11.70
CA VAL A 229 16.57 37.63 12.96
C VAL A 229 17.83 36.79 13.18
N ASP A 230 17.73 35.46 13.01
CA ASP A 230 18.85 34.53 13.20
C ASP A 230 19.95 34.74 12.14
N ALA A 231 19.60 35.24 10.96
CA ALA A 231 20.54 35.66 9.92
C ALA A 231 21.21 37.02 10.20
N GLY A 232 20.91 37.65 11.35
CA GLY A 232 21.44 38.96 11.75
C GLY A 232 20.78 40.14 11.04
N LEU A 233 19.65 39.92 10.34
CA LEU A 233 18.84 41.01 9.81
C LEU A 233 18.02 41.63 10.95
N GLN A 234 17.53 42.85 10.72
CA GLN A 234 16.63 43.55 11.64
C GLN A 234 15.23 43.67 11.00
N PRO A 235 14.51 42.55 10.79
CA PRO A 235 13.16 42.60 10.25
C PRO A 235 12.21 43.26 11.25
N GLU A 236 11.22 43.99 10.76
CA GLU A 236 10.13 44.46 11.60
C GLU A 236 9.26 43.27 12.06
N VAL A 237 8.67 43.41 13.26
CA VAL A 237 7.72 42.42 13.78
C VAL A 237 6.49 42.40 12.85
N PRO A 238 6.07 41.24 12.32
CA PRO A 238 4.92 41.14 11.44
C PRO A 238 3.67 41.80 12.03
N TYR A 239 3.11 42.75 11.31
CA TYR A 239 1.98 43.57 11.74
C TYR A 239 0.76 42.68 12.09
N ASN A 240 0.12 42.94 13.23
CA ASN A 240 -1.15 42.29 13.64
C ASN A 240 -1.13 40.75 13.57
N TYR A 241 0.04 40.15 13.79
CA TYR A 241 0.23 38.69 13.71
C TYR A 241 0.47 38.06 15.08
N PHE A 242 1.39 38.64 15.86
CA PHE A 242 1.67 38.21 17.21
C PHE A 242 0.74 38.90 18.22
N PRO A 243 0.19 38.19 19.23
CA PRO A 243 -0.63 38.81 20.26
C PRO A 243 0.09 39.96 20.98
N GLY A 244 -0.37 41.19 20.78
CA GLY A 244 0.26 42.39 21.35
C GLY A 244 1.62 42.73 20.74
N ASN A 245 1.89 42.33 19.49
CA ASN A 245 3.17 42.51 18.79
C ASN A 245 4.38 41.94 19.56
N ASP A 246 4.15 40.87 20.33
CA ASP A 246 5.18 40.20 21.12
C ASP A 246 5.61 38.88 20.44
N PRO A 247 6.80 38.81 19.81
CA PRO A 247 7.27 37.61 19.12
C PRO A 247 7.40 36.38 20.02
N ALA A 248 7.46 36.54 21.36
CA ALA A 248 7.51 35.42 22.29
C ALA A 248 6.17 34.67 22.41
N LYS A 249 5.07 35.26 21.94
CA LYS A 249 3.74 34.65 22.00
C LYS A 249 3.41 33.91 20.71
N LYS A 250 2.68 32.80 20.85
CA LYS A 250 2.24 32.01 19.70
C LYS A 250 1.21 32.80 18.85
N PRO A 251 1.42 32.96 17.54
CA PRO A 251 0.48 33.66 16.65
C PRO A 251 -0.84 32.90 16.47
N HIS A 252 -1.90 33.64 16.13
CA HIS A 252 -3.23 33.10 15.84
C HIS A 252 -3.57 33.23 14.35
N ALA A 253 -4.05 32.14 13.74
CA ALA A 253 -4.46 32.18 12.34
C ALA A 253 -5.89 32.71 12.19
N THR A 254 -6.01 34.03 12.01
CA THR A 254 -7.28 34.75 11.87
C THR A 254 -7.86 34.74 10.45
N TRP A 255 -7.15 34.20 9.47
CA TRP A 255 -7.51 34.21 8.04
C TRP A 255 -8.01 32.85 7.50
N ARG A 256 -8.05 31.80 8.33
CA ARG A 256 -8.32 30.41 7.86
C ARG A 256 -9.67 30.26 7.16
N SER A 257 -10.73 30.86 7.70
CA SER A 257 -12.07 30.77 7.13
C SER A 257 -12.09 31.37 5.73
N HIS A 258 -11.51 32.57 5.59
CA HIS A 258 -11.34 33.27 4.33
C HIS A 258 -10.53 32.44 3.32
N GLY A 259 -9.38 31.90 3.72
CA GLY A 259 -8.57 31.04 2.85
C GLY A 259 -9.34 29.83 2.33
N ASN A 260 -10.04 29.09 3.20
CA ASN A 260 -10.84 27.94 2.78
C ASN A 260 -11.95 28.33 1.79
N LEU A 261 -12.66 29.42 2.05
CA LEU A 261 -13.73 29.91 1.17
C LEU A 261 -13.18 30.33 -0.20
N LEU A 262 -12.05 31.04 -0.23
CA LEU A 262 -11.42 31.49 -1.47
C LEU A 262 -11.09 30.31 -2.41
N PHE A 263 -10.36 29.30 -1.90
CA PHE A 263 -9.96 28.15 -2.71
C PHE A 263 -11.17 27.28 -3.09
N THR A 264 -12.14 27.13 -2.20
CA THR A 264 -13.41 26.43 -2.51
C THR A 264 -14.17 27.15 -3.62
N ASN A 265 -14.28 28.48 -3.56
CA ASN A 265 -14.97 29.29 -4.56
C ASN A 265 -14.26 29.23 -5.90
N TRP A 266 -12.93 29.35 -5.92
CA TRP A 266 -12.14 29.22 -7.14
C TRP A 266 -12.34 27.83 -7.78
N LEU A 267 -12.11 26.76 -7.02
CA LEU A 267 -12.22 25.40 -7.53
C LEU A 267 -13.65 25.07 -8.04
N ASN A 268 -14.69 25.56 -7.37
CA ASN A 268 -16.05 25.30 -7.80
C ASN A 268 -16.46 26.17 -8.99
N TYR A 269 -16.30 27.49 -8.89
CA TYR A 269 -16.89 28.43 -9.85
C TYR A 269 -15.97 28.79 -11.02
N TYR A 270 -14.65 28.76 -10.80
CA TYR A 270 -13.65 29.11 -11.79
C TYR A 270 -13.00 27.87 -12.42
N VAL A 271 -13.12 26.69 -11.81
CA VAL A 271 -12.61 25.45 -12.41
C VAL A 271 -13.79 24.55 -12.81
N TYR A 272 -14.43 23.90 -11.84
CA TYR A 272 -15.42 22.84 -12.07
C TYR A 272 -16.60 23.25 -12.97
N GLN A 273 -17.21 24.41 -12.70
CA GLN A 273 -18.43 24.81 -13.40
C GLN A 273 -18.20 25.31 -14.84
N ILE A 274 -16.96 25.62 -15.20
CA ILE A 274 -16.61 26.17 -16.51
C ILE A 274 -15.80 25.21 -17.39
N THR A 275 -15.23 24.13 -16.84
CA THR A 275 -14.57 23.07 -17.61
C THR A 275 -15.49 22.54 -18.73
N PRO A 276 -15.08 22.62 -20.02
CA PRO A 276 -15.87 22.15 -21.14
C PRO A 276 -16.13 20.63 -21.11
N ARG A 277 -17.31 20.20 -21.59
CA ARG A 277 -17.65 18.77 -21.77
C ARG A 277 -16.81 18.17 -22.91
N ALA A 278 -16.25 16.98 -22.73
CA ALA A 278 -15.70 16.21 -23.85
C ALA A 278 -16.86 15.81 -24.79
N ARG A 279 -16.93 16.41 -25.98
CA ARG A 279 -17.72 15.88 -27.10
C ARG A 279 -16.82 14.92 -27.88
N PHE A 280 -16.89 13.61 -27.61
CA PHE A 280 -16.39 12.62 -28.55
C PHE A 280 -17.34 12.53 -29.75
N THR A 281 -17.02 13.24 -30.82
CA THR A 281 -17.61 12.98 -32.14
C THR A 281 -16.89 11.78 -32.77
N PHE A 282 -17.60 10.64 -32.86
CA PHE A 282 -17.22 9.54 -33.75
C PHE A 282 -17.18 10.06 -35.20
N GLY A 283 -15.97 10.19 -35.75
CA GLY A 283 -15.72 10.55 -37.14
C GLY A 283 -15.39 9.31 -37.98
N ARG A 284 -16.11 9.13 -39.08
CA ARG A 284 -16.03 8.04 -40.05
C ARG A 284 -14.62 7.75 -40.58
N LEU A 285 -14.38 6.46 -40.82
CA LEU A 285 -13.37 5.89 -41.72
C LEU A 285 -13.47 6.53 -43.12
N ASP A 286 -12.37 7.07 -43.62
CA ASP A 286 -11.93 6.93 -45.01
C ASP A 286 -10.43 7.26 -45.14
N GLY A 287 -9.72 6.40 -45.87
CA GLY A 287 -8.27 6.24 -45.76
C GLY A 287 -7.40 7.21 -46.54
N ILE A 288 -6.10 7.22 -46.21
CA ILE A 288 -4.95 7.47 -47.11
C ILE A 288 -3.69 6.82 -46.49
N ARG A 289 -2.87 6.21 -47.35
CA ARG A 289 -1.64 5.46 -47.08
C ARG A 289 -0.40 6.34 -46.85
N ARG A 290 0.56 5.78 -46.06
CA ARG A 290 2.05 5.95 -46.04
C ARG A 290 2.59 7.25 -45.41
N ARG A 291 3.46 7.25 -44.39
CA ARG A 291 4.84 6.68 -44.28
C ARG A 291 5.36 6.77 -42.84
N SER A 292 6.29 5.89 -42.47
CA SER A 292 6.91 5.73 -41.15
C SER A 292 7.74 6.93 -40.67
N ASN A 293 7.60 7.30 -39.39
CA ASN A 293 8.71 7.66 -38.52
C ASN A 293 8.32 7.36 -37.05
N ARG A 294 9.14 6.56 -36.37
CA ARG A 294 8.98 6.19 -34.95
C ARG A 294 9.38 7.38 -34.07
N MET A 295 8.43 7.92 -33.30
CA MET A 295 8.63 8.56 -31.99
C MET A 295 7.43 8.17 -31.13
N THR A 296 7.70 7.52 -30.01
CA THR A 296 6.72 6.91 -29.10
C THR A 296 5.96 7.96 -28.31
N GLN A 297 4.72 8.23 -28.72
CA GLN A 297 3.66 8.73 -27.85
C GLN A 297 3.45 7.71 -26.72
N GLN A 298 3.57 8.12 -25.45
CA GLN A 298 2.91 7.39 -24.37
C GLN A 298 1.42 7.75 -24.47
N THR A 299 0.69 6.94 -25.22
CA THR A 299 -0.76 6.83 -25.12
C THR A 299 -1.13 6.70 -23.64
N VAL A 300 -2.07 7.50 -23.13
CA VAL A 300 -2.74 7.20 -21.85
C VAL A 300 -3.56 5.94 -22.10
N SER A 301 -2.88 4.81 -22.03
CA SER A 301 -3.40 3.49 -22.28
C SER A 301 -4.22 3.07 -21.06
N GLU A 302 -5.50 2.78 -21.27
CA GLU A 302 -6.27 1.97 -20.32
C GLU A 302 -5.76 0.52 -20.29
N GLU A 303 -4.97 0.12 -21.30
CA GLU A 303 -4.49 -1.23 -21.49
C GLU A 303 -3.22 -1.51 -20.66
N LEU A 304 -3.13 -2.77 -20.21
CA LEU A 304 -1.95 -3.33 -19.56
C LEU A 304 -0.77 -3.45 -20.53
N ALA A 305 0.43 -3.13 -20.06
CA ALA A 305 1.66 -3.34 -20.80
C ALA A 305 2.49 -4.49 -20.19
N PHE A 306 2.91 -5.42 -21.03
CA PHE A 306 3.65 -6.62 -20.64
C PHE A 306 5.12 -6.47 -21.02
N SER A 307 6.02 -6.73 -20.07
CA SER A 307 7.48 -6.63 -20.30
C SER A 307 8.09 -7.91 -20.86
N GLN A 308 7.40 -9.04 -20.75
CA GLN A 308 7.84 -10.35 -21.26
C GLN A 308 7.16 -10.67 -22.60
N PRO A 309 7.88 -11.30 -23.55
CA PRO A 309 7.30 -11.73 -24.81
C PRO A 309 6.30 -12.88 -24.59
N PHE A 310 5.25 -12.93 -25.41
CA PHE A 310 4.24 -14.00 -25.29
C PHE A 310 4.74 -15.27 -26.00
N GLY A 311 5.36 -16.16 -25.23
CA GLY A 311 5.68 -17.52 -25.65
C GLY A 311 4.46 -18.44 -25.67
N GLU A 312 4.68 -19.74 -25.87
CA GLU A 312 3.59 -20.72 -25.93
C GLU A 312 2.86 -20.87 -24.58
N GLN A 313 3.57 -20.74 -23.46
CA GLN A 313 3.00 -20.77 -22.12
C GLN A 313 2.14 -19.53 -21.86
N GLU A 314 2.65 -18.34 -22.18
CA GLU A 314 1.92 -17.09 -22.01
C GLU A 314 0.64 -17.07 -22.84
N LYS A 315 0.67 -17.50 -24.11
CA LYS A 315 -0.52 -17.53 -24.96
C LYS A 315 -1.65 -18.43 -24.42
N GLN A 316 -1.32 -19.42 -23.60
CA GLN A 316 -2.31 -20.30 -22.98
C GLN A 316 -3.02 -19.66 -21.78
N ILE A 317 -2.37 -18.73 -21.09
CA ILE A 317 -2.88 -18.12 -19.85
C ILE A 317 -3.31 -16.68 -20.07
N LEU A 318 -2.52 -15.90 -20.81
CA LEU A 318 -2.78 -14.52 -21.17
C LEU A 318 -3.51 -14.45 -22.51
N THR A 319 -4.66 -15.14 -22.59
CA THR A 319 -5.57 -15.01 -23.75
C THR A 319 -6.16 -13.60 -23.79
N PRO A 320 -6.63 -13.11 -24.94
CA PRO A 320 -7.23 -11.78 -25.04
C PRO A 320 -8.32 -11.53 -23.99
N GLU A 321 -9.18 -12.52 -23.75
CA GLU A 321 -10.29 -12.44 -22.80
C GLU A 321 -9.81 -12.45 -21.33
N ALA A 322 -8.77 -13.23 -21.03
CA ALA A 322 -8.15 -13.23 -19.70
C ALA A 322 -7.47 -11.89 -19.40
N VAL A 323 -6.80 -11.31 -20.40
CA VAL A 323 -6.15 -9.99 -20.30
C VAL A 323 -7.18 -8.87 -20.17
N GLU A 324 -8.29 -8.93 -20.91
CA GLU A 324 -9.41 -7.98 -20.77
C GLU A 324 -9.96 -8.00 -19.34
N PHE A 325 -10.29 -9.19 -18.83
CA PHE A 325 -10.77 -9.32 -17.45
C PHE A 325 -9.75 -8.84 -16.41
N LEU A 326 -8.47 -9.17 -16.60
CA LEU A 326 -7.40 -8.68 -15.73
C LEU A 326 -7.27 -7.15 -15.79
N SER A 327 -7.43 -6.56 -16.98
CA SER A 327 -7.41 -5.10 -17.17
C SER A 327 -8.57 -4.42 -16.43
N ASP A 328 -9.77 -4.99 -16.48
CA ASP A 328 -10.93 -4.51 -15.71
C ASP A 328 -10.66 -4.53 -14.20
N LEU A 329 -10.12 -5.64 -13.69
CA LEU A 329 -9.75 -5.78 -12.28
C LEU A 329 -8.72 -4.72 -11.87
N VAL A 330 -7.64 -4.60 -12.65
CA VAL A 330 -6.54 -3.67 -12.36
C VAL A 330 -7.03 -2.23 -12.39
N GLY A 331 -7.74 -1.83 -13.45
CA GLY A 331 -8.23 -0.46 -13.62
C GLY A 331 -9.20 -0.05 -12.50
N ARG A 332 -10.02 -0.98 -12.01
CA ARG A 332 -11.02 -0.72 -10.97
C ARG A 332 -10.44 -0.73 -9.55
N PHE A 333 -9.58 -1.71 -9.24
CA PHE A 333 -9.25 -2.01 -7.84
C PHE A 333 -7.84 -1.61 -7.41
N THR A 334 -6.91 -1.37 -8.33
CA THR A 334 -5.55 -0.92 -8.00
C THR A 334 -5.53 0.42 -7.25
N PRO A 335 -6.32 1.45 -7.62
CA PRO A 335 -6.32 2.71 -6.89
C PRO A 335 -6.69 2.56 -5.41
N GLN A 336 -7.71 1.75 -5.11
CA GLN A 336 -8.15 1.51 -3.73
C GLN A 336 -7.13 0.65 -2.96
N ARG A 337 -6.53 -0.36 -3.60
CA ARG A 337 -5.42 -1.12 -3.02
C ARG A 337 -4.27 -0.20 -2.61
N ASN A 338 -3.90 0.76 -3.46
CA ASN A 338 -2.81 1.70 -3.15
C ASN A 338 -3.16 2.61 -1.95
N LYS A 339 -4.43 3.05 -1.84
CA LYS A 339 -4.91 3.75 -0.64
C LYS A 339 -4.84 2.90 0.62
N LEU A 340 -5.18 1.62 0.54
CA LEU A 340 -5.07 0.70 1.68
C LEU A 340 -3.61 0.54 2.15
N LEU A 341 -2.66 0.43 1.22
CA LEU A 341 -1.23 0.40 1.58
C LEU A 341 -0.78 1.73 2.22
N ALA A 342 -1.27 2.87 1.75
CA ALA A 342 -1.00 4.15 2.40
C ALA A 342 -1.62 4.22 3.81
N SER A 343 -2.82 3.67 4.01
CA SER A 343 -3.45 3.58 5.34
C SER A 343 -2.65 2.71 6.31
N ARG A 344 -2.00 1.62 5.84
CA ARG A 344 -1.09 0.82 6.68
C ARG A 344 0.05 1.68 7.25
N ILE A 345 0.62 2.56 6.43
CA ILE A 345 1.69 3.47 6.86
C ILE A 345 1.18 4.42 7.95
N ALA A 346 0.00 5.02 7.75
CA ALA A 346 -0.60 5.93 8.72
C ALA A 346 -0.92 5.24 10.07
N GLU A 347 -1.46 4.02 10.04
CA GLU A 347 -1.73 3.25 11.26
C GLU A 347 -0.43 2.86 11.98
N GLN A 348 0.58 2.43 11.23
CA GLN A 348 1.89 2.11 11.80
C GLN A 348 2.54 3.34 12.46
N GLN A 349 2.43 4.52 11.86
CA GLN A 349 2.90 5.78 12.46
C GLN A 349 2.18 6.11 13.77
N ALA A 350 0.87 5.82 13.86
CA ALA A 350 0.12 6.01 15.11
C ALA A 350 0.60 5.06 16.22
N ILE A 351 0.88 3.80 15.86
CA ILE A 351 1.42 2.79 16.79
C ILE A 351 2.83 3.16 17.24
N ASP A 352 3.68 3.61 16.31
CA ASP A 352 5.02 4.12 16.60
C ASP A 352 4.96 5.36 17.51
N GLY A 353 3.92 6.18 17.37
CA GLY A 353 3.62 7.33 18.23
C GLY A 353 3.07 6.98 19.62
N GLY A 354 2.95 5.69 19.97
CA GLY A 354 2.54 5.23 21.30
C GLY A 354 1.11 4.70 21.41
N LYS A 355 0.30 4.77 20.34
CA LYS A 355 -1.08 4.25 20.34
C LYS A 355 -1.07 2.74 20.04
N LEU A 356 -0.96 1.92 21.08
CA LEU A 356 -1.02 0.46 20.92
C LEU A 356 -2.35 0.00 20.28
N PRO A 357 -2.34 -1.05 19.44
CA PRO A 357 -3.56 -1.61 18.86
C PRO A 357 -4.55 -2.11 19.91
N ASP A 358 -5.84 -1.91 19.65
CA ASP A 358 -6.95 -2.41 20.46
C ASP A 358 -8.20 -2.60 19.57
N PHE A 359 -9.26 -3.20 20.12
CA PHE A 359 -10.54 -3.36 19.45
C PHE A 359 -11.21 -1.99 19.18
N ASN A 360 -11.76 -1.80 17.98
CA ASN A 360 -12.37 -0.53 17.59
C ASN A 360 -13.76 -0.34 18.23
N SER A 361 -13.96 0.70 19.05
CA SER A 361 -15.25 0.98 19.68
C SER A 361 -16.37 1.34 18.70
N GLU A 362 -16.07 1.89 17.53
CA GLU A 362 -17.08 2.28 16.54
C GLU A 362 -17.80 1.08 15.91
N THR A 363 -17.17 -0.08 15.87
CA THR A 363 -17.71 -1.32 15.28
C THR A 363 -18.31 -2.28 16.33
N ASP A 364 -18.53 -1.80 17.56
CA ASP A 364 -19.12 -2.59 18.66
C ASP A 364 -20.46 -3.24 18.30
N SER A 365 -21.27 -2.56 17.48
CA SER A 365 -22.57 -3.08 17.04
C SER A 365 -22.44 -4.31 16.14
N ILE A 366 -21.35 -4.43 15.37
CA ILE A 366 -21.06 -5.62 14.55
C ILE A 366 -20.70 -6.78 15.47
N ARG A 367 -19.82 -6.54 16.45
CA ARG A 367 -19.35 -7.58 17.37
C ARG A 367 -20.44 -8.13 18.29
N LYS A 368 -21.33 -7.25 18.75
CA LYS A 368 -22.40 -7.61 19.69
C LYS A 368 -23.65 -8.18 19.02
N SER A 369 -23.85 -7.95 17.72
CA SER A 369 -25.03 -8.45 17.01
C SER A 369 -24.88 -9.92 16.61
N ASP A 370 -26.02 -10.57 16.36
CA ASP A 370 -26.09 -11.94 15.89
C ASP A 370 -26.21 -11.96 14.37
N TRP A 371 -25.20 -12.55 13.74
CA TRP A 371 -25.09 -12.75 12.30
C TRP A 371 -24.07 -13.86 12.04
N GLN A 372 -24.15 -14.48 10.87
CA GLN A 372 -23.24 -15.53 10.41
C GLN A 372 -22.80 -15.24 8.97
N ILE A 373 -21.73 -15.91 8.54
CA ILE A 373 -21.31 -15.93 7.14
C ILE A 373 -22.41 -16.52 6.25
N ARG A 374 -22.37 -16.23 4.96
CA ARG A 374 -23.40 -16.67 4.00
C ARG A 374 -23.54 -18.18 3.90
N GLY A 375 -22.44 -18.91 4.04
CA GLY A 375 -22.45 -20.37 4.02
C GLY A 375 -21.17 -20.98 3.45
N ILE A 376 -21.01 -22.27 3.70
CA ILE A 376 -19.84 -23.07 3.35
C ILE A 376 -20.29 -24.16 2.35
N PRO A 377 -19.61 -24.34 1.20
CA PRO A 377 -19.94 -25.39 0.25
C PRO A 377 -19.58 -26.77 0.80
N GLN A 378 -20.23 -27.81 0.27
CA GLN A 378 -20.18 -29.16 0.82
C GLN A 378 -18.76 -29.74 0.90
N ASP A 379 -17.92 -29.46 -0.09
CA ASP A 379 -16.54 -29.94 -0.18
C ASP A 379 -15.56 -29.18 0.74
N LEU A 380 -16.02 -28.10 1.40
CA LEU A 380 -15.28 -27.37 2.43
C LEU A 380 -15.80 -27.62 3.85
N LEU A 381 -16.76 -28.53 4.06
CA LEU A 381 -17.30 -28.86 5.39
C LEU A 381 -16.40 -29.79 6.22
N ASP A 382 -15.43 -30.47 5.61
CA ASP A 382 -14.42 -31.27 6.30
C ASP A 382 -13.03 -30.85 5.80
N ARG A 383 -12.31 -30.09 6.63
CA ARG A 383 -10.99 -29.52 6.32
C ARG A 383 -9.95 -29.95 7.35
N ARG A 384 -10.15 -31.11 7.98
CA ARG A 384 -9.37 -31.56 9.16
C ARG A 384 -7.85 -31.52 8.97
N VAL A 385 -7.37 -31.78 7.75
CA VAL A 385 -5.96 -31.64 7.38
C VAL A 385 -5.88 -31.02 6.00
N GLU A 386 -5.09 -29.95 5.90
CA GLU A 386 -4.71 -29.35 4.63
C GLU A 386 -3.20 -29.41 4.45
N ILE A 387 -2.75 -29.67 3.22
CA ILE A 387 -1.36 -29.55 2.85
C ILE A 387 -1.13 -28.23 2.12
N THR A 388 0.00 -27.57 2.39
CA THR A 388 0.42 -26.38 1.66
C THR A 388 1.62 -26.70 0.78
N GLY A 389 1.76 -26.02 -0.36
CA GLY A 389 2.93 -26.22 -1.21
C GLY A 389 2.93 -25.39 -2.49
N PRO A 390 4.08 -25.37 -3.18
CA PRO A 390 4.26 -24.55 -4.36
C PRO A 390 3.44 -25.07 -5.55
N VAL A 391 3.22 -24.18 -6.51
CA VAL A 391 2.52 -24.46 -7.78
C VAL A 391 3.36 -25.19 -8.84
N GLU A 392 4.49 -25.80 -8.43
CA GLU A 392 5.32 -26.63 -9.32
C GLU A 392 4.59 -27.94 -9.66
N ARG A 393 4.68 -28.36 -10.92
CA ARG A 393 3.84 -29.41 -11.50
C ARG A 393 3.88 -30.74 -10.73
N LYS A 394 5.06 -31.23 -10.37
CA LYS A 394 5.21 -32.47 -9.60
C LYS A 394 4.70 -32.30 -8.18
N MET A 395 4.97 -31.16 -7.55
CA MET A 395 4.50 -30.86 -6.18
C MET A 395 2.97 -30.77 -6.10
N VAL A 396 2.31 -30.14 -7.08
CA VAL A 396 0.85 -30.09 -7.20
C VAL A 396 0.26 -31.51 -7.25
N ILE A 397 0.82 -32.41 -8.08
CA ILE A 397 0.34 -33.80 -8.16
C ILE A 397 0.51 -34.53 -6.83
N ASN A 398 1.66 -34.38 -6.17
CA ASN A 398 1.92 -35.06 -4.90
C ASN A 398 1.01 -34.56 -3.76
N ALA A 399 0.76 -33.25 -3.72
CA ALA A 399 -0.10 -32.62 -2.73
C ALA A 399 -1.57 -33.04 -2.90
N LEU A 400 -2.09 -33.00 -4.13
CA LEU A 400 -3.45 -33.46 -4.44
C LEU A 400 -3.66 -34.96 -4.16
N ASN A 401 -2.61 -35.77 -4.27
CA ASN A 401 -2.64 -37.20 -4.01
C ASN A 401 -2.34 -37.60 -2.56
N ALA A 402 -2.04 -36.64 -1.68
CA ALA A 402 -1.80 -36.86 -0.26
C ALA A 402 -3.12 -37.20 0.45
N ASN A 403 -3.04 -37.90 1.58
CA ASN A 403 -4.21 -38.26 2.39
C ASN A 403 -4.69 -37.06 3.22
N VAL A 404 -5.14 -36.01 2.54
CA VAL A 404 -5.59 -34.74 3.11
C VAL A 404 -6.91 -34.32 2.47
N LYS A 405 -7.62 -33.38 3.10
CA LYS A 405 -8.90 -32.89 2.56
C LYS A 405 -8.70 -31.76 1.55
N VAL A 406 -7.72 -30.89 1.80
CA VAL A 406 -7.48 -29.69 1.01
C VAL A 406 -6.00 -29.58 0.66
N PHE A 407 -5.70 -29.13 -0.55
CA PHE A 407 -4.39 -28.63 -0.95
C PHE A 407 -4.48 -27.11 -1.20
N MET A 408 -3.72 -26.35 -0.42
CA MET A 408 -3.48 -24.94 -0.68
C MET A 408 -2.29 -24.79 -1.63
N ALA A 409 -2.58 -24.53 -2.91
CA ALA A 409 -1.59 -24.24 -3.92
C ALA A 409 -1.13 -22.78 -3.81
N ASP A 410 0.18 -22.57 -3.75
CA ASP A 410 0.72 -21.31 -3.23
C ASP A 410 1.53 -20.51 -4.24
N PHE A 411 1.05 -19.29 -4.52
CA PHE A 411 1.78 -18.25 -5.26
C PHE A 411 2.49 -17.24 -4.35
N GLU A 412 2.39 -17.40 -3.02
CA GLU A 412 2.90 -16.45 -2.04
C GLU A 412 4.20 -16.94 -1.38
N ASP A 413 4.25 -17.15 -0.06
CA ASP A 413 5.51 -17.30 0.67
C ASP A 413 6.34 -18.53 0.31
N SER A 414 5.74 -19.60 -0.22
CA SER A 414 6.49 -20.77 -0.69
C SER A 414 6.91 -20.68 -2.17
N LEU A 415 6.61 -19.56 -2.84
CA LEU A 415 7.02 -19.27 -4.22
C LEU A 415 8.02 -18.11 -4.28
N ALA A 416 9.09 -18.29 -5.05
CA ALA A 416 9.87 -17.18 -5.57
C ALA A 416 9.21 -16.74 -6.90
N PRO A 417 8.57 -15.55 -6.97
CA PRO A 417 7.58 -15.22 -8.00
C PRO A 417 8.20 -14.77 -9.34
N SER A 418 9.19 -15.51 -9.84
CA SER A 418 9.71 -15.33 -11.20
C SER A 418 8.59 -15.55 -12.22
N TRP A 419 8.55 -14.75 -13.29
CA TRP A 419 7.48 -14.76 -14.29
C TRP A 419 7.10 -16.17 -14.77
N SER A 420 8.09 -16.96 -15.18
CA SER A 420 7.88 -18.31 -15.69
C SER A 420 7.18 -19.22 -14.69
N LYS A 421 7.52 -19.14 -13.39
CA LYS A 421 6.89 -19.97 -12.36
C LYS A 421 5.46 -19.55 -12.05
N VAL A 422 5.15 -18.25 -12.15
CA VAL A 422 3.77 -17.79 -11.97
C VAL A 422 2.91 -18.26 -13.15
N ILE A 423 3.37 -18.11 -14.39
CA ILE A 423 2.67 -18.60 -15.57
C ILE A 423 2.54 -20.12 -15.56
N ASP A 424 3.62 -20.86 -15.30
CA ASP A 424 3.60 -22.32 -15.18
C ASP A 424 2.68 -22.78 -14.05
N GLY A 425 2.66 -22.05 -12.93
CA GLY A 425 1.74 -22.32 -11.84
C GLY A 425 0.28 -22.27 -12.29
N GLN A 426 -0.11 -21.22 -13.04
CA GLN A 426 -1.46 -21.12 -13.59
C GLN A 426 -1.79 -22.27 -14.55
N ILE A 427 -0.83 -22.67 -15.42
CA ILE A 427 -0.97 -23.84 -16.30
C ILE A 427 -1.17 -25.11 -15.48
N ASN A 428 -0.35 -25.33 -14.46
CA ASN A 428 -0.40 -26.52 -13.62
C ASN A 428 -1.74 -26.62 -12.88
N LEU A 429 -2.25 -25.52 -12.33
CA LEU A 429 -3.54 -25.53 -11.64
C LEU A 429 -4.70 -25.76 -12.60
N ARG A 430 -4.68 -25.16 -13.80
CA ARG A 430 -5.66 -25.44 -14.85
C ARG A 430 -5.69 -26.92 -15.21
N ASP A 431 -4.52 -27.50 -15.52
CA ASP A 431 -4.40 -28.91 -15.86
C ASP A 431 -4.81 -29.84 -14.70
N ALA A 432 -4.56 -29.44 -13.46
CA ALA A 432 -4.99 -30.20 -12.28
C ALA A 432 -6.52 -30.20 -12.14
N ILE A 433 -7.15 -29.05 -12.38
CA ILE A 433 -8.60 -28.88 -12.26
C ILE A 433 -9.34 -29.67 -13.36
N THR A 434 -8.80 -29.70 -14.59
CA THR A 434 -9.31 -30.52 -15.70
C THR A 434 -8.96 -32.00 -15.60
N GLY A 435 -8.15 -32.40 -14.61
CA GLY A 435 -7.77 -33.79 -14.38
C GLY A 435 -6.71 -34.33 -15.35
N THR A 436 -6.03 -33.46 -16.08
CA THR A 436 -5.07 -33.82 -17.14
C THR A 436 -3.61 -33.62 -16.75
N ILE A 437 -3.34 -33.03 -15.57
CA ILE A 437 -1.98 -32.83 -15.08
C ILE A 437 -1.22 -34.16 -14.97
N SER A 438 -0.01 -34.17 -15.52
CA SER A 438 0.91 -35.30 -15.43
C SER A 438 2.35 -34.81 -15.50
N TRP A 439 3.26 -35.57 -14.89
CA TRP A 439 4.68 -35.28 -14.92
C TRP A 439 5.49 -36.57 -14.98
N THR A 440 6.53 -36.61 -15.81
CA THR A 440 7.41 -37.77 -15.95
C THR A 440 8.82 -37.38 -15.55
N ASN A 441 9.43 -38.11 -14.62
CA ASN A 441 10.80 -37.86 -14.22
C ASN A 441 11.81 -38.39 -15.25
N GLU A 442 13.09 -38.04 -15.09
CA GLU A 442 14.18 -38.50 -15.94
C GLU A 442 14.32 -40.03 -16.00
N ALA A 443 13.88 -40.73 -14.94
CA ALA A 443 13.86 -42.19 -14.88
C ALA A 443 12.62 -42.83 -15.53
N GLY A 444 11.74 -42.04 -16.17
CA GLY A 444 10.53 -42.51 -16.86
C GLY A 444 9.33 -42.82 -15.94
N LYS A 445 9.41 -42.52 -14.64
CA LYS A 445 8.27 -42.67 -13.72
C LYS A 445 7.27 -41.55 -13.95
N ILE A 446 6.04 -41.93 -14.30
CA ILE A 446 4.91 -41.03 -14.52
C ILE A 446 4.17 -40.79 -13.20
N TYR A 447 3.80 -39.54 -12.96
CA TYR A 447 2.97 -39.06 -11.86
C TYR A 447 1.67 -38.49 -12.44
N GLN A 448 0.54 -38.94 -11.93
CA GLN A 448 -0.81 -38.54 -12.33
C GLN A 448 -1.71 -38.40 -11.09
N LEU A 449 -2.86 -37.74 -11.24
CA LEU A 449 -3.85 -37.67 -10.17
C LEU A 449 -4.49 -39.03 -9.91
N LYS A 450 -4.68 -39.35 -8.63
CA LYS A 450 -5.54 -40.44 -8.17
C LYS A 450 -7.02 -40.02 -8.31
N PRO A 451 -7.96 -40.98 -8.26
CA PRO A 451 -9.37 -40.67 -8.06
C PRO A 451 -9.56 -39.84 -6.77
N ASP A 452 -10.54 -38.95 -6.80
CA ASP A 452 -10.94 -38.11 -5.65
C ASP A 452 -9.77 -37.35 -5.00
N PRO A 453 -9.04 -36.51 -5.78
CA PRO A 453 -7.94 -35.71 -5.22
C PRO A 453 -8.46 -34.72 -4.17
N ALA A 454 -7.55 -34.24 -3.32
CA ALA A 454 -7.87 -33.19 -2.34
C ALA A 454 -8.49 -31.95 -3.02
N VAL A 455 -9.37 -31.24 -2.30
CA VAL A 455 -9.97 -29.99 -2.76
C VAL A 455 -8.87 -28.94 -2.96
N LEU A 456 -8.90 -28.23 -4.08
CA LEU A 456 -7.89 -27.24 -4.41
C LEU A 456 -8.31 -25.84 -3.97
N VAL A 457 -7.42 -25.15 -3.26
CA VAL A 457 -7.57 -23.75 -2.86
C VAL A 457 -6.32 -22.97 -3.28
N CYS A 458 -6.49 -21.82 -3.92
CA CYS A 458 -5.37 -21.01 -4.42
C CYS A 458 -4.99 -19.90 -3.43
N ARG A 459 -3.77 -19.90 -2.90
CA ARG A 459 -3.22 -18.75 -2.14
C ARG A 459 -2.56 -17.77 -3.09
N VAL A 460 -3.11 -16.55 -3.13
CA VAL A 460 -2.61 -15.44 -3.97
C VAL A 460 -1.53 -14.64 -3.24
N ARG A 461 -0.69 -13.91 -3.97
CA ARG A 461 0.25 -12.97 -3.36
C ARG A 461 -0.47 -11.92 -2.51
N GLY A 462 0.15 -11.54 -1.39
CA GLY A 462 -0.38 -10.51 -0.48
C GLY A 462 -0.46 -9.12 -1.11
N LEU A 463 -1.28 -8.24 -0.52
CA LEU A 463 -1.57 -6.92 -1.07
C LEU A 463 -0.35 -6.04 -1.33
N HIS A 464 0.81 -6.29 -0.72
CA HIS A 464 2.01 -5.47 -0.88
C HIS A 464 2.85 -5.84 -2.13
N LEU A 465 2.69 -7.05 -2.67
CA LEU A 465 3.56 -7.54 -3.73
C LEU A 465 3.14 -7.00 -5.12
N PRO A 466 4.09 -6.47 -5.91
CA PRO A 466 3.86 -6.15 -7.31
C PRO A 466 4.00 -7.40 -8.21
N GLU A 467 3.31 -7.41 -9.34
CA GLU A 467 3.65 -8.21 -10.51
C GLU A 467 4.38 -7.29 -11.49
N LYS A 468 5.72 -7.29 -11.44
CA LYS A 468 6.54 -6.29 -12.17
C LYS A 468 6.54 -6.49 -13.68
N HIS A 469 6.08 -7.65 -14.16
CA HIS A 469 6.08 -7.97 -15.59
C HIS A 469 4.85 -7.44 -16.32
N VAL A 470 3.84 -6.99 -15.57
CA VAL A 470 2.63 -6.39 -16.10
C VAL A 470 2.44 -5.03 -15.44
N THR A 471 2.30 -3.99 -16.26
CA THR A 471 2.21 -2.62 -15.78
C THR A 471 0.92 -1.97 -16.27
N TRP A 472 0.38 -1.09 -15.44
CA TRP A 472 -0.75 -0.23 -15.78
C TRP A 472 -0.35 1.21 -15.46
N ARG A 473 -0.41 2.08 -16.47
CA ARG A 473 0.07 3.47 -16.37
C ARG A 473 1.53 3.58 -15.90
N GLY A 474 2.38 2.65 -16.36
CA GLY A 474 3.81 2.60 -16.04
C GLY A 474 4.15 1.96 -14.69
N GLU A 475 3.16 1.68 -13.84
CA GLU A 475 3.36 1.08 -12.52
C GLU A 475 3.02 -0.41 -12.52
N ALA A 476 3.76 -1.21 -11.75
CA ALA A 476 3.49 -2.63 -11.63
C ALA A 476 2.10 -2.88 -11.03
N ILE A 477 1.34 -3.81 -11.62
CA ILE A 477 0.01 -4.16 -11.11
C ILE A 477 0.12 -4.94 -9.79
N PRO A 478 -0.94 -5.01 -8.96
CA PRO A 478 -0.94 -5.86 -7.77
C PRO A 478 -0.83 -7.34 -8.15
N GLY A 479 0.18 -8.04 -7.60
CA GLY A 479 0.32 -9.50 -7.78
C GLY A 479 -0.91 -10.27 -7.29
N SER A 480 -1.57 -9.75 -6.26
CA SER A 480 -2.83 -10.28 -5.73
C SER A 480 -3.94 -10.36 -6.79
N LEU A 481 -4.09 -9.35 -7.64
CA LEU A 481 -5.09 -9.32 -8.71
C LEU A 481 -4.69 -10.21 -9.89
N PHE A 482 -3.40 -10.30 -10.18
CA PHE A 482 -2.88 -11.18 -11.23
C PHE A 482 -3.15 -12.65 -10.92
N ASP A 483 -2.77 -13.09 -9.72
CA ASP A 483 -2.92 -14.48 -9.29
C ASP A 483 -4.40 -14.87 -9.19
N PHE A 484 -5.21 -14.01 -8.55
CA PHE A 484 -6.65 -14.19 -8.43
C PHE A 484 -7.33 -14.24 -9.79
N GLY A 485 -7.08 -13.23 -10.64
CA GLY A 485 -7.79 -13.05 -11.90
C GLY A 485 -7.58 -14.22 -12.84
N LEU A 486 -6.33 -14.68 -12.98
CA LEU A 486 -5.99 -15.80 -13.86
C LEU A 486 -6.50 -17.13 -13.30
N TYR A 487 -6.34 -17.40 -12.01
CA TYR A 487 -6.86 -18.65 -11.43
C TYR A 487 -8.38 -18.71 -11.52
N PHE A 488 -9.09 -17.62 -11.23
CA PHE A 488 -10.54 -17.57 -11.37
C PHE A 488 -10.96 -17.81 -12.84
N PHE A 489 -10.41 -17.01 -13.76
CA PHE A 489 -10.84 -16.95 -15.16
C PHE A 489 -10.74 -18.32 -15.85
N HIS A 490 -9.63 -19.01 -15.66
CA HIS A 490 -9.36 -20.27 -16.37
C HIS A 490 -10.11 -21.48 -15.82
N ASN A 491 -10.66 -21.37 -14.61
CA ASN A 491 -11.07 -22.55 -13.85
C ASN A 491 -12.51 -22.55 -13.36
N VAL A 492 -13.18 -21.40 -13.33
CA VAL A 492 -14.50 -21.29 -12.70
C VAL A 492 -15.51 -22.29 -13.27
N ASP A 493 -15.61 -22.42 -14.59
CA ASP A 493 -16.56 -23.35 -15.23
C ASP A 493 -16.26 -24.81 -14.87
N ALA A 494 -15.00 -25.21 -14.94
CA ALA A 494 -14.58 -26.58 -14.65
C ALA A 494 -14.75 -26.95 -13.17
N LEU A 495 -14.52 -25.98 -12.26
CA LEU A 495 -14.73 -26.15 -10.83
C LEU A 495 -16.22 -26.32 -10.50
N LEU A 496 -17.07 -25.45 -11.04
CA LEU A 496 -18.51 -25.52 -10.81
C LEU A 496 -19.13 -26.79 -11.43
N ALA A 497 -18.68 -27.18 -12.63
CA ALA A 497 -19.19 -28.38 -13.31
C ALA A 497 -18.96 -29.68 -12.53
N LYS A 498 -17.90 -29.75 -11.72
CA LYS A 498 -17.60 -30.92 -10.87
C LYS A 498 -18.08 -30.77 -9.42
N GLY A 499 -18.92 -29.78 -9.13
CA GLY A 499 -19.52 -29.56 -7.80
C GLY A 499 -18.59 -28.94 -6.76
N SER A 500 -17.48 -28.33 -7.20
CA SER A 500 -16.58 -27.53 -6.36
C SER A 500 -16.76 -26.04 -6.69
N GLY A 501 -15.78 -25.19 -6.36
CA GLY A 501 -15.85 -23.75 -6.65
C GLY A 501 -14.50 -23.03 -6.66
N PRO A 502 -14.47 -21.76 -7.09
CA PRO A 502 -13.28 -20.93 -7.08
C PRO A 502 -12.91 -20.52 -5.65
N TYR A 503 -12.00 -21.29 -5.04
CA TYR A 503 -11.61 -21.12 -3.64
C TYR A 503 -10.23 -20.50 -3.48
N PHE A 504 -10.11 -19.58 -2.51
CA PHE A 504 -8.90 -18.80 -2.27
C PHE A 504 -8.43 -18.81 -0.82
N TYR A 505 -7.13 -18.66 -0.65
CA TYR A 505 -6.50 -18.27 0.61
C TYR A 505 -5.95 -16.85 0.49
N LEU A 506 -6.26 -15.99 1.47
CA LEU A 506 -5.91 -14.57 1.47
C LEU A 506 -4.88 -14.26 2.57
N PRO A 507 -3.62 -13.95 2.22
CA PRO A 507 -2.57 -13.75 3.20
C PRO A 507 -2.40 -12.30 3.66
N LYS A 508 -1.75 -12.13 4.81
CA LYS A 508 -1.16 -10.88 5.31
C LYS A 508 -2.11 -9.68 5.31
N THR A 509 -3.39 -9.92 5.54
CA THR A 509 -4.41 -8.89 5.75
C THR A 509 -4.16 -8.17 7.08
N GLN A 510 -4.31 -6.85 7.13
CA GLN A 510 -4.10 -6.03 8.33
C GLN A 510 -5.38 -5.34 8.83
N SER A 511 -6.40 -5.19 7.99
CA SER A 511 -7.61 -4.46 8.36
C SER A 511 -8.88 -5.03 7.72
N TRP A 512 -10.04 -4.71 8.30
CA TRP A 512 -11.32 -5.12 7.72
C TRP A 512 -11.63 -4.40 6.40
N GLN A 513 -11.06 -3.22 6.15
CA GLN A 513 -11.20 -2.50 4.89
C GLN A 513 -10.48 -3.22 3.74
N GLU A 514 -9.40 -3.95 4.03
CA GLU A 514 -8.76 -4.83 3.05
C GLU A 514 -9.63 -6.06 2.75
N ALA A 515 -10.31 -6.61 3.76
CA ALA A 515 -11.30 -7.66 3.55
C ALA A 515 -12.52 -7.15 2.74
N ALA A 516 -12.96 -5.92 2.98
CA ALA A 516 -14.00 -5.27 2.17
C ALA A 516 -13.56 -5.10 0.71
N TRP A 517 -12.31 -4.69 0.47
CA TRP A 517 -11.76 -4.61 -0.89
C TRP A 517 -11.76 -5.96 -1.60
N TRP A 518 -11.39 -7.04 -0.91
CA TRP A 518 -11.51 -8.40 -1.46
C TRP A 518 -12.96 -8.77 -1.77
N SER A 519 -13.90 -8.42 -0.88
CA SER A 519 -15.34 -8.62 -1.10
C SER A 519 -15.83 -7.89 -2.36
N GLU A 520 -15.36 -6.67 -2.61
CA GLU A 520 -15.67 -5.93 -3.84
C GLU A 520 -15.06 -6.56 -5.09
N VAL A 521 -13.80 -7.02 -5.03
CA VAL A 521 -13.13 -7.74 -6.11
C VAL A 521 -13.89 -9.01 -6.48
N PHE A 522 -14.24 -9.82 -5.48
CA PHE A 522 -15.04 -11.03 -5.68
C PHE A 522 -16.42 -10.71 -6.21
N SER A 523 -17.05 -9.68 -5.65
CA SER A 523 -18.40 -9.28 -6.05
C SER A 523 -18.45 -8.86 -7.51
N PHE A 524 -17.52 -8.00 -7.93
CA PHE A 524 -17.39 -7.59 -9.32
C PHE A 524 -17.13 -8.79 -10.24
N THR A 525 -16.27 -9.70 -9.80
CA THR A 525 -15.92 -10.90 -10.59
C THR A 525 -17.13 -11.81 -10.77
N GLU A 526 -17.89 -12.08 -9.71
CA GLU A 526 -19.14 -12.86 -9.81
C GLU A 526 -20.14 -12.17 -10.75
N ASP A 527 -20.34 -10.86 -10.61
CA ASP A 527 -21.27 -10.10 -11.45
C ASP A 527 -20.83 -10.11 -12.93
N ARG A 528 -19.52 -10.03 -13.21
CA ARG A 528 -18.94 -10.04 -14.56
C ARG A 528 -19.13 -11.37 -15.30
N PHE A 529 -19.30 -12.47 -14.56
CA PHE A 529 -19.50 -13.83 -15.08
C PHE A 529 -20.89 -14.39 -14.77
N ASP A 530 -21.84 -13.53 -14.35
CA ASP A 530 -23.22 -13.90 -14.03
C ASP A 530 -23.34 -15.03 -12.99
N LEU A 531 -22.46 -15.00 -11.99
CA LEU A 531 -22.43 -15.98 -10.90
C LEU A 531 -23.22 -15.47 -9.68
N PRO A 532 -23.89 -16.35 -8.93
CA PRO A 532 -24.51 -15.98 -7.67
C PRO A 532 -23.50 -15.36 -6.68
N ARG A 533 -23.94 -14.35 -5.91
CA ARG A 533 -23.12 -13.75 -4.85
C ARG A 533 -22.71 -14.81 -3.82
N GLY A 534 -21.41 -14.92 -3.58
CA GLY A 534 -20.82 -15.89 -2.65
C GLY A 534 -20.50 -17.24 -3.28
N THR A 535 -20.40 -17.32 -4.61
CA THR A 535 -19.82 -18.46 -5.33
C THR A 535 -18.31 -18.57 -5.09
N ILE A 536 -17.60 -17.43 -5.09
CA ILE A 536 -16.19 -17.38 -4.68
C ILE A 536 -16.12 -17.58 -3.17
N LYS A 537 -15.25 -18.50 -2.71
CA LYS A 537 -15.01 -18.71 -1.27
C LYS A 537 -13.58 -18.40 -0.88
N ALA A 538 -13.39 -17.79 0.29
CA ALA A 538 -12.10 -17.40 0.79
C ALA A 538 -11.87 -17.88 2.24
N THR A 539 -10.68 -18.43 2.52
CA THR A 539 -10.17 -18.56 3.87
C THR A 539 -9.10 -17.49 4.08
N LEU A 540 -9.17 -16.73 5.18
CA LEU A 540 -8.29 -15.58 5.38
C LEU A 540 -7.31 -15.83 6.55
N LEU A 541 -6.02 -15.63 6.33
CA LEU A 541 -5.02 -15.82 7.38
C LEU A 541 -5.01 -14.60 8.32
N ILE A 542 -5.23 -14.83 9.62
CA ILE A 542 -5.04 -13.78 10.65
C ILE A 542 -3.60 -13.85 11.11
N GLU A 543 -2.67 -13.53 10.23
CA GLU A 543 -1.24 -13.67 10.47
C GLU A 543 -0.54 -12.32 10.65
N THR A 544 -1.31 -11.28 10.98
CA THR A 544 -0.78 -9.97 11.34
C THR A 544 -1.34 -9.52 12.68
N LEU A 545 -0.53 -8.81 13.47
CA LEU A 545 -0.97 -8.28 14.75
C LEU A 545 -2.15 -7.29 14.60
N PRO A 546 -2.19 -6.38 13.61
CA PRO A 546 -3.37 -5.52 13.43
C PRO A 546 -4.68 -6.28 13.17
N ALA A 547 -4.63 -7.42 12.46
CA ALA A 547 -5.82 -8.18 12.10
C ALA A 547 -6.46 -8.92 13.29
N VAL A 548 -5.70 -9.27 14.34
CA VAL A 548 -6.27 -9.98 15.51
C VAL A 548 -7.33 -9.15 16.23
N PHE A 549 -7.21 -7.82 16.17
CA PHE A 549 -8.16 -6.86 16.78
C PHE A 549 -9.40 -6.60 15.92
N GLN A 550 -9.45 -7.20 14.72
CA GLN A 550 -10.45 -6.89 13.69
C GLN A 550 -11.06 -8.16 13.07
N MET A 551 -10.85 -9.34 13.66
CA MET A 551 -11.28 -10.62 13.08
C MET A 551 -12.79 -10.66 12.77
N ASP A 552 -13.60 -10.06 13.63
CA ASP A 552 -15.06 -10.08 13.48
C ASP A 552 -15.53 -9.11 12.39
N GLU A 553 -14.90 -7.95 12.30
CA GLU A 553 -15.11 -6.97 11.22
C GLU A 553 -14.63 -7.52 9.88
N ILE A 554 -13.52 -8.26 9.84
CA ILE A 554 -13.02 -8.96 8.67
C ILE A 554 -14.04 -10.00 8.18
N LEU A 555 -14.53 -10.85 9.09
CA LEU A 555 -15.59 -11.82 8.78
C LEU A 555 -16.85 -11.11 8.28
N HIS A 556 -17.22 -9.98 8.87
CA HIS A 556 -18.42 -9.23 8.49
C HIS A 556 -18.26 -8.59 7.09
N ALA A 557 -17.11 -7.97 6.82
CA ALA A 557 -16.82 -7.30 5.56
C ALA A 557 -16.77 -8.28 4.37
N LEU A 558 -16.31 -9.52 4.63
CA LEU A 558 -16.21 -10.58 3.64
C LEU A 558 -17.31 -11.65 3.79
N LYS A 559 -18.40 -11.38 4.52
CA LYS A 559 -19.39 -12.39 4.95
C LYS A 559 -20.02 -13.21 3.83
N ASP A 560 -20.08 -12.69 2.61
CA ASP A 560 -20.64 -13.40 1.46
C ASP A 560 -19.70 -14.50 0.94
N HIS A 561 -18.40 -14.30 1.09
CA HIS A 561 -17.35 -15.12 0.47
C HIS A 561 -16.49 -15.86 1.50
N ILE A 562 -16.34 -15.35 2.72
CA ILE A 562 -15.45 -15.95 3.72
C ILE A 562 -16.04 -17.25 4.29
N VAL A 563 -15.19 -18.27 4.45
CA VAL A 563 -15.55 -19.57 5.05
C VAL A 563 -14.76 -19.89 6.31
N GLY A 564 -13.70 -19.13 6.61
CA GLY A 564 -12.90 -19.36 7.80
C GLY A 564 -11.71 -18.43 7.92
N LEU A 565 -11.10 -18.45 9.11
CA LEU A 565 -9.83 -17.81 9.42
C LEU A 565 -8.77 -18.86 9.77
N ASN A 566 -7.50 -18.50 9.64
CA ASN A 566 -6.37 -19.37 9.97
C ASN A 566 -5.41 -18.76 10.99
N CYS A 567 -4.95 -19.60 11.92
CA CYS A 567 -3.85 -19.29 12.82
C CYS A 567 -2.48 -19.47 12.15
N GLY A 568 -1.65 -18.43 12.16
CA GLY A 568 -0.25 -18.47 11.73
C GLY A 568 0.71 -18.28 12.90
N ARG A 569 1.91 -18.90 12.84
CA ARG A 569 2.98 -18.66 13.83
C ARG A 569 3.97 -17.63 13.33
N TRP A 570 4.73 -17.95 12.28
CA TRP A 570 5.89 -17.15 11.87
C TRP A 570 5.52 -15.76 11.38
N ASP A 571 4.56 -15.63 10.45
CA ASP A 571 4.07 -14.33 9.99
C ASP A 571 3.46 -13.51 11.14
N TYR A 572 2.74 -14.15 12.07
CA TYR A 572 2.11 -13.43 13.19
C TYR A 572 3.16 -12.82 14.12
N ILE A 573 4.18 -13.58 14.55
CA ILE A 573 5.22 -13.05 15.43
C ILE A 573 6.19 -12.11 14.69
N PHE A 574 6.38 -12.31 13.39
CA PHE A 574 7.04 -11.34 12.53
C PHE A 574 6.28 -10.00 12.52
N SER A 575 4.97 -10.06 12.29
CA SER A 575 4.10 -8.89 12.33
C SER A 575 4.05 -8.25 13.71
N TYR A 576 4.06 -9.04 14.79
CA TYR A 576 4.14 -8.52 16.16
C TYR A 576 5.36 -7.62 16.32
N ILE A 577 6.54 -8.10 15.93
CA ILE A 577 7.78 -7.32 16.01
C ILE A 577 7.72 -6.09 15.11
N LYS A 578 7.27 -6.22 13.85
CA LYS A 578 7.15 -5.07 12.94
C LYS A 578 6.21 -3.98 13.49
N THR A 579 5.07 -4.41 13.99
CA THR A 579 4.02 -3.51 14.49
C THR A 579 4.50 -2.77 15.73
N LEU A 580 5.19 -3.47 16.63
CA LEU A 580 5.65 -2.95 17.92
C LEU A 580 7.15 -2.59 17.90
N LYS A 581 7.71 -2.32 16.71
CA LYS A 581 9.16 -2.16 16.50
C LYS A 581 9.82 -1.09 17.37
N ASN A 582 9.09 0.00 17.66
CA ASN A 582 9.59 1.13 18.46
C ASN A 582 9.30 0.99 19.97
N HIS A 583 8.73 -0.12 20.43
CA HIS A 583 8.34 -0.33 21.83
C HIS A 583 9.36 -1.21 22.57
N PRO A 584 10.23 -0.63 23.43
CA PRO A 584 11.36 -1.35 24.05
C PRO A 584 10.96 -2.42 25.07
N ASP A 585 9.71 -2.38 25.54
CA ASP A 585 9.07 -3.37 26.40
C ASP A 585 8.47 -4.56 25.62
N ARG A 586 8.46 -4.52 24.28
CA ARG A 586 7.84 -5.54 23.41
C ARG A 586 8.85 -6.40 22.66
N VAL A 587 10.05 -6.56 23.20
CA VAL A 587 11.09 -7.40 22.58
C VAL A 587 10.85 -8.87 22.85
N LEU A 588 10.79 -9.67 21.79
CA LEU A 588 10.61 -11.12 21.88
C LEU A 588 11.95 -11.84 22.13
N PRO A 589 11.90 -13.01 22.81
CA PRO A 589 13.05 -13.91 22.95
C PRO A 589 13.34 -14.64 21.63
N ASP A 590 14.20 -15.66 21.67
CA ASP A 590 14.44 -16.56 20.54
C ASP A 590 13.13 -17.06 19.94
N ARG A 591 12.92 -16.82 18.64
CA ARG A 591 11.69 -17.23 17.93
C ARG A 591 11.35 -18.71 18.09
N GLN A 592 12.37 -19.56 18.26
CA GLN A 592 12.27 -21.00 18.46
C GLN A 592 11.47 -21.32 19.74
N SER A 593 11.61 -20.47 20.77
CA SER A 593 10.94 -20.57 22.06
C SER A 593 9.55 -19.91 22.10
N VAL A 594 9.20 -19.09 21.11
CA VAL A 594 7.90 -18.41 20.99
C VAL A 594 6.87 -19.36 20.36
N THR A 595 6.48 -20.39 21.10
CA THR A 595 5.56 -21.48 20.69
C THR A 595 4.08 -21.13 20.91
N MET A 596 3.16 -21.85 20.26
CA MET A 596 1.72 -21.52 20.28
C MET A 596 1.05 -21.66 21.67
N ASP A 597 1.68 -22.35 22.61
CA ASP A 597 1.25 -22.44 24.01
C ASP A 597 1.54 -21.17 24.83
N LYS A 598 2.38 -20.26 24.31
CA LYS A 598 2.70 -19.00 25.02
C LYS A 598 1.44 -18.14 25.20
N PRO A 599 1.31 -17.39 26.32
CA PRO A 599 0.06 -16.74 26.70
C PRO A 599 -0.61 -15.91 25.60
N PHE A 600 0.13 -15.04 24.91
CA PHE A 600 -0.42 -14.17 23.87
C PHE A 600 -0.83 -14.94 22.59
N LEU A 601 -0.09 -15.99 22.21
CA LEU A 601 -0.44 -16.85 21.07
C LEU A 601 -1.61 -17.78 21.38
N ASN A 602 -1.68 -18.27 22.61
CA ASN A 602 -2.83 -19.04 23.09
C ASN A 602 -4.09 -18.16 23.15
N ALA A 603 -3.97 -16.92 23.64
CA ALA A 603 -5.06 -15.94 23.61
C ALA A 603 -5.51 -15.65 22.17
N TYR A 604 -4.58 -15.45 21.25
CA TYR A 604 -4.85 -15.30 19.83
C TYR A 604 -5.63 -16.50 19.25
N SER A 605 -5.14 -17.73 19.45
CA SER A 605 -5.80 -18.96 18.97
C SER A 605 -7.22 -19.10 19.52
N ARG A 606 -7.41 -18.93 20.84
CA ARG A 606 -8.74 -19.04 21.46
C ARG A 606 -9.70 -17.95 20.99
N LEU A 607 -9.22 -16.71 20.83
CA LEU A 607 -10.04 -15.62 20.30
C LEU A 607 -10.46 -15.90 18.86
N LEU A 608 -9.55 -16.39 18.02
CA LEU A 608 -9.86 -16.74 16.63
C LEU A 608 -10.95 -17.81 16.56
N ILE A 609 -10.81 -18.90 17.33
CA ILE A 609 -11.80 -19.98 17.40
C ILE A 609 -13.17 -19.43 17.83
N LYS A 610 -13.20 -18.70 18.94
CA LYS A 610 -14.42 -18.12 19.50
C LYS A 610 -15.12 -17.19 18.51
N THR A 611 -14.37 -16.35 17.82
CA THR A 611 -14.90 -15.42 16.81
C THR A 611 -15.41 -16.17 15.58
N CYS A 612 -14.63 -17.09 15.02
CA CYS A 612 -15.03 -17.88 13.85
C CYS A 612 -16.32 -18.68 14.09
N HIS A 613 -16.37 -19.45 15.17
CA HIS A 613 -17.50 -20.35 15.43
C HIS A 613 -18.77 -19.57 15.76
N ARG A 614 -18.66 -18.42 16.44
CA ARG A 614 -19.79 -17.50 16.62
C ARG A 614 -20.42 -17.10 15.28
N ARG A 615 -19.60 -16.94 14.23
CA ARG A 615 -20.05 -16.53 12.89
C ARG A 615 -20.31 -17.70 11.94
N GLY A 616 -20.22 -18.94 12.41
CA GLY A 616 -20.39 -20.13 11.58
C GLY A 616 -19.28 -20.34 10.55
N ALA A 617 -18.07 -19.80 10.81
CA ALA A 617 -16.90 -19.91 9.95
C ALA A 617 -15.85 -20.85 10.59
N PHE A 618 -14.98 -21.43 9.77
CA PHE A 618 -13.90 -22.31 10.23
C PHE A 618 -12.81 -21.56 10.98
N ALA A 619 -12.24 -22.17 12.00
CA ALA A 619 -11.04 -21.79 12.72
C ALA A 619 -9.91 -22.80 12.44
N MET A 620 -9.03 -22.49 11.49
CA MET A 620 -7.93 -23.37 11.11
C MET A 620 -6.71 -23.17 12.04
N GLY A 621 -6.06 -24.27 12.43
CA GLY A 621 -4.81 -24.31 13.19
C GLY A 621 -3.56 -24.03 12.33
N GLY A 622 -2.38 -24.14 12.94
CA GLY A 622 -1.12 -23.71 12.33
C GLY A 622 -0.39 -24.80 11.54
N MET A 623 0.83 -24.48 11.07
CA MET A 623 1.68 -25.35 10.26
C MET A 623 2.51 -26.35 11.10
N ALA A 624 2.53 -27.62 10.69
CA ALA A 624 3.61 -28.57 11.01
C ALA A 624 4.55 -28.73 9.81
N ALA A 625 5.67 -28.00 9.84
CA ALA A 625 6.62 -27.91 8.72
C ALA A 625 7.65 -29.04 8.66
N PHE A 626 7.56 -30.06 9.52
CA PHE A 626 8.60 -31.10 9.58
C PHE A 626 8.66 -31.95 8.31
N ILE A 627 9.88 -32.28 7.90
CA ILE A 627 10.17 -33.27 6.87
C ILE A 627 10.52 -34.59 7.57
N PRO A 628 9.72 -35.66 7.38
CA PRO A 628 10.00 -36.97 7.97
C PRO A 628 11.43 -37.44 7.66
N SER A 629 12.11 -37.95 8.69
CA SER A 629 13.50 -38.41 8.59
C SER A 629 13.56 -39.89 8.22
N LYS A 630 14.62 -40.30 7.51
CA LYS A 630 14.95 -41.73 7.33
C LYS A 630 15.52 -42.36 8.61
N ASP A 631 16.07 -41.54 9.51
CA ASP A 631 16.48 -41.97 10.84
C ASP A 631 15.24 -42.16 11.73
N SER A 632 15.01 -43.39 12.17
CA SER A 632 13.83 -43.80 12.93
C SER A 632 13.70 -43.05 14.26
N ALA A 633 14.80 -42.82 14.98
CA ALA A 633 14.75 -42.17 16.30
C ALA A 633 14.37 -40.69 16.15
N ARG A 634 14.99 -40.00 15.18
CA ARG A 634 14.62 -38.62 14.84
C ARG A 634 13.18 -38.53 14.33
N ASN A 635 12.74 -39.48 13.51
CA ASN A 635 11.39 -39.47 12.97
C ASN A 635 10.35 -39.69 14.08
N GLU A 636 10.59 -40.60 15.03
CA GLU A 636 9.70 -40.80 16.17
C GLU A 636 9.57 -39.54 17.03
N TRP A 637 10.69 -38.85 17.30
CA TRP A 637 10.67 -37.57 18.01
C TRP A 637 9.85 -36.50 17.25
N VAL A 638 10.05 -36.38 15.94
CA VAL A 638 9.30 -35.45 15.08
C VAL A 638 7.80 -35.75 15.15
N LEU A 639 7.40 -37.02 14.97
CA LEU A 639 6.00 -37.42 14.98
C LEU A 639 5.35 -37.18 16.35
N ASN A 640 6.06 -37.45 17.45
CA ASN A 640 5.55 -37.18 18.80
C ASN A 640 5.33 -35.67 19.05
N LYS A 641 6.26 -34.84 18.56
CA LYS A 641 6.11 -33.38 18.65
C LYS A 641 4.93 -32.87 17.81
N VAL A 642 4.81 -33.34 16.58
CA VAL A 642 3.67 -33.02 15.71
C VAL A 642 2.37 -33.46 16.36
N LYS A 643 2.29 -34.66 16.91
CA LYS A 643 1.09 -35.15 17.62
C LYS A 643 0.69 -34.22 18.77
N ALA A 644 1.63 -33.88 19.66
CA ALA A 644 1.35 -33.02 20.80
C ALA A 644 0.83 -31.62 20.37
N ASP A 645 1.47 -31.00 19.38
CA ASP A 645 1.06 -29.70 18.86
C ASP A 645 -0.36 -29.76 18.25
N LYS A 646 -0.67 -30.83 17.50
CA LYS A 646 -1.97 -31.00 16.84
C LYS A 646 -3.08 -31.45 17.78
N GLU A 647 -2.76 -32.21 18.83
CA GLU A 647 -3.71 -32.51 19.90
C GLU A 647 -4.10 -31.24 20.65
N MET A 648 -3.17 -30.33 20.92
CA MET A 648 -3.48 -29.03 21.51
C MET A 648 -4.42 -28.21 20.62
N GLU A 649 -4.14 -28.12 19.31
CA GLU A 649 -5.01 -27.40 18.38
C GLU A 649 -6.43 -27.98 18.33
N ALA A 650 -6.54 -29.30 18.19
CA ALA A 650 -7.83 -29.99 18.15
C ALA A 650 -8.61 -29.82 19.46
N ASN A 651 -7.95 -29.94 20.62
CA ASN A 651 -8.55 -29.75 21.93
C ASN A 651 -9.01 -28.30 22.18
N ASN A 652 -8.33 -27.31 21.59
CA ASN A 652 -8.76 -25.92 21.67
C ASN A 652 -10.03 -25.63 20.85
N GLY A 653 -10.36 -26.48 19.88
CA GLY A 653 -11.54 -26.30 19.04
C GLY A 653 -11.24 -25.97 17.58
N HIS A 654 -10.00 -26.06 17.11
CA HIS A 654 -9.74 -25.87 15.67
C HIS A 654 -10.48 -26.92 14.81
N ASP A 655 -10.99 -26.51 13.65
CA ASP A 655 -11.70 -27.41 12.71
C ASP A 655 -10.76 -28.27 11.87
N GLY A 656 -9.53 -27.79 11.68
CA GLY A 656 -8.50 -28.42 10.89
C GLY A 656 -7.13 -27.78 11.09
N THR A 657 -6.11 -28.30 10.41
CA THR A 657 -4.72 -27.87 10.60
C THR A 657 -3.88 -28.03 9.33
N TRP A 658 -2.65 -27.51 9.35
CA TRP A 658 -1.72 -27.53 8.22
C TRP A 658 -0.52 -28.45 8.40
N ILE A 659 -0.10 -29.05 7.28
CA ILE A 659 1.18 -29.76 7.11
C ILE A 659 1.88 -29.27 5.83
N ALA A 660 3.22 -29.33 5.81
CA ALA A 660 4.00 -28.99 4.60
C ALA A 660 4.50 -30.22 3.82
N HIS A 661 4.31 -31.44 4.38
CA HIS A 661 4.85 -32.67 3.78
C HIS A 661 3.85 -33.82 3.83
N PRO A 662 3.62 -34.56 2.71
CA PRO A 662 2.63 -35.64 2.65
C PRO A 662 2.84 -36.75 3.69
N GLY A 663 4.09 -37.01 4.08
CA GLY A 663 4.42 -38.02 5.10
C GLY A 663 3.95 -37.70 6.53
N LEU A 664 3.36 -36.52 6.77
CA LEU A 664 2.70 -36.18 8.04
C LEU A 664 1.17 -36.38 8.01
N ALA A 665 0.60 -36.60 6.82
CA ALA A 665 -0.85 -36.58 6.60
C ALA A 665 -1.59 -37.59 7.47
N ASP A 666 -1.14 -38.85 7.50
CA ASP A 666 -1.81 -39.91 8.26
C ASP A 666 -1.75 -39.65 9.78
N THR A 667 -0.58 -39.23 10.28
CA THR A 667 -0.39 -38.95 11.71
C THR A 667 -1.28 -37.81 12.19
N VAL A 668 -1.36 -36.73 11.42
CA VAL A 668 -2.19 -35.57 11.77
C VAL A 668 -3.68 -35.88 11.54
N GLY A 669 -4.00 -36.65 10.51
CA GLY A 669 -5.34 -37.15 10.22
C GLY A 669 -5.90 -38.02 11.34
N GLU A 670 -5.08 -38.87 11.96
CA GLU A 670 -5.47 -39.66 13.15
C GLU A 670 -5.78 -38.76 14.35
N VAL A 671 -4.97 -37.73 14.62
CA VAL A 671 -5.17 -36.80 15.74
C VAL A 671 -6.52 -36.08 15.61
N PHE A 672 -6.77 -35.46 14.45
CA PHE A 672 -8.04 -34.77 14.21
C PHE A 672 -9.21 -35.75 14.08
N GLY A 673 -9.01 -36.93 13.49
CA GLY A 673 -10.02 -37.98 13.42
C GLY A 673 -10.51 -38.41 14.80
N LYS A 674 -9.58 -38.57 15.76
CA LYS A 674 -9.91 -38.89 17.15
C LYS A 674 -10.65 -37.76 17.86
N ALA A 675 -10.25 -36.51 17.65
CA ALA A 675 -10.90 -35.35 18.27
C ALA A 675 -12.30 -35.08 17.69
N LEU A 676 -12.48 -35.23 16.38
CA LEU A 676 -13.75 -35.00 15.70
C LEU A 676 -14.77 -36.12 15.94
N GLY A 677 -14.32 -37.38 16.01
CA GLY A 677 -15.22 -38.53 16.01
C GLY A 677 -16.02 -38.60 14.71
N GLU A 678 -17.35 -38.65 14.81
CA GLU A 678 -18.26 -38.63 13.66
C GLU A 678 -18.47 -37.21 13.06
N ARG A 679 -17.96 -36.16 13.72
CA ARG A 679 -18.11 -34.77 13.24
C ARG A 679 -17.22 -34.50 12.03
N GLN A 680 -17.65 -33.59 11.17
CA GLN A 680 -16.83 -33.11 10.04
C GLN A 680 -15.93 -31.93 10.45
N ASN A 681 -16.34 -31.18 11.46
CA ASN A 681 -15.68 -29.97 11.97
C ASN A 681 -16.11 -29.74 13.43
N GLN A 682 -15.67 -28.63 14.04
CA GLN A 682 -15.91 -28.26 15.43
C GLN A 682 -16.63 -26.91 15.57
N LEU A 683 -17.40 -26.49 14.55
CA LEU A 683 -18.17 -25.24 14.57
C LEU A 683 -19.12 -25.11 15.78
N ASP A 684 -19.45 -26.23 16.43
CA ASP A 684 -20.26 -26.30 17.66
C ASP A 684 -19.49 -25.90 18.93
N ILE A 685 -18.16 -25.87 18.91
CA ILE A 685 -17.32 -25.50 20.06
C ILE A 685 -17.26 -23.98 20.21
N SER A 686 -18.21 -23.42 20.96
CA SER A 686 -18.37 -21.96 21.09
C SER A 686 -17.27 -21.22 21.86
N ARG A 687 -16.54 -21.91 22.75
CA ARG A 687 -15.65 -21.29 23.76
C ARG A 687 -16.32 -20.19 24.59
N SER A 688 -17.62 -20.30 24.84
CA SER A 688 -18.40 -19.30 25.58
C SER A 688 -17.96 -19.18 27.05
N GLU A 689 -17.38 -20.24 27.60
CA GLU A 689 -16.79 -20.34 28.93
C GLU A 689 -15.49 -19.54 29.09
N ASP A 690 -14.80 -19.20 28.00
CA ASP A 690 -13.59 -18.37 28.05
C ASP A 690 -13.94 -16.97 28.56
N ALA A 691 -13.17 -16.50 29.55
CA ALA A 691 -13.17 -15.10 29.94
C ALA A 691 -12.83 -14.19 28.74
N PRO A 692 -13.31 -12.93 28.72
CA PRO A 692 -12.98 -11.98 27.66
C PRO A 692 -11.47 -11.87 27.45
N ILE A 693 -11.03 -12.03 26.20
CA ILE A 693 -9.64 -11.86 25.80
C ILE A 693 -9.39 -10.38 25.51
N THR A 694 -8.36 -9.80 26.12
CA THR A 694 -8.09 -8.36 26.05
C THR A 694 -6.90 -8.04 25.17
N ALA A 695 -6.79 -6.79 24.72
CA ALA A 695 -5.61 -6.34 23.99
C ALA A 695 -4.32 -6.49 24.78
N ALA A 696 -4.37 -6.27 26.10
CA ALA A 696 -3.21 -6.48 26.97
C ALA A 696 -2.67 -7.92 26.88
N GLN A 697 -3.55 -8.93 26.86
CA GLN A 697 -3.16 -10.34 26.72
C GLN A 697 -2.58 -10.65 25.34
N LEU A 698 -3.16 -10.07 24.28
CA LEU A 698 -2.70 -10.27 22.89
C LEU A 698 -1.35 -9.58 22.61
N LEU A 699 -1.03 -8.52 23.36
CA LEU A 699 0.20 -7.73 23.22
C LEU A 699 1.31 -8.17 24.18
N GLU A 700 1.04 -9.02 25.17
CA GLU A 700 2.01 -9.40 26.20
C GLU A 700 3.17 -10.22 25.61
N PRO A 701 4.42 -9.72 25.64
CA PRO A 701 5.56 -10.49 25.14
C PRO A 701 5.79 -11.71 26.05
N CYS A 702 6.00 -12.87 25.46
CA CYS A 702 6.26 -14.07 26.25
C CYS A 702 7.66 -14.07 26.88
N PRO A 703 7.85 -14.69 28.06
CA PRO A 703 9.17 -14.86 28.65
C PRO A 703 10.03 -15.84 27.84
N GLY A 704 11.35 -15.61 27.87
CA GLY A 704 12.35 -16.47 27.25
C GLY A 704 13.70 -15.77 27.17
N GLU A 705 14.72 -16.49 26.71
CA GLU A 705 16.07 -15.96 26.52
C GLU A 705 16.30 -15.53 25.06
N ARG A 706 17.25 -14.60 24.88
CA ARG A 706 17.84 -14.28 23.57
C ARG A 706 19.21 -14.92 23.57
N THR A 707 19.43 -15.98 22.82
CA THR A 707 20.66 -16.77 22.90
C THR A 707 21.54 -16.54 21.67
N GLU A 708 22.85 -16.72 21.84
CA GLU A 708 23.78 -16.73 20.71
C GLU A 708 23.45 -17.86 19.73
N GLU A 709 23.09 -19.04 20.23
CA GLU A 709 22.69 -20.19 19.42
C GLU A 709 21.46 -19.87 18.56
N GLY A 710 20.43 -19.25 19.16
CA GLY A 710 19.23 -18.79 18.46
C GLY A 710 19.55 -17.76 17.38
N MET A 711 20.43 -16.80 17.67
CA MET A 711 20.90 -15.79 16.70
C MET A 711 21.61 -16.42 15.51
N ARG A 712 22.56 -17.33 15.77
CA ARG A 712 23.32 -18.03 14.73
C ARG A 712 22.43 -18.94 13.88
N ALA A 713 21.49 -19.65 14.50
CA ALA A 713 20.49 -20.43 13.79
C ALA A 713 19.60 -19.56 12.88
N ASN A 714 19.19 -18.37 13.34
CA ASN A 714 18.44 -17.42 12.51
C ASN A 714 19.24 -16.99 11.29
N ILE A 715 20.54 -16.70 11.45
CA ILE A 715 21.43 -16.34 10.34
C ILE A 715 21.51 -17.49 9.34
N ARG A 716 21.85 -18.70 9.78
CA ARG A 716 22.01 -19.86 8.88
C ARG A 716 20.76 -20.17 8.08
N VAL A 717 19.60 -20.19 8.75
CA VAL A 717 18.32 -20.51 8.11
C VAL A 717 17.92 -19.41 7.13
N ALA A 718 18.00 -18.14 7.52
CA ALA A 718 17.60 -17.03 6.66
C ALA A 718 18.48 -16.93 5.41
N VAL A 719 19.80 -17.09 5.53
CA VAL A 719 20.72 -17.04 4.38
C VAL A 719 20.47 -18.19 3.41
N GLN A 720 20.33 -19.43 3.90
CA GLN A 720 20.03 -20.59 3.05
C GLN A 720 18.66 -20.45 2.37
N TYR A 721 17.66 -19.91 3.07
CA TYR A 721 16.36 -19.62 2.48
C TYR A 721 16.46 -18.57 1.37
N ILE A 722 17.12 -17.43 1.65
CA ILE A 722 17.28 -16.35 0.68
C ILE A 722 18.04 -16.85 -0.55
N GLU A 723 19.09 -17.64 -0.38
CA GLU A 723 19.88 -18.22 -1.50
C GLU A 723 19.01 -19.07 -2.42
N ALA A 724 18.19 -19.95 -1.84
CA ALA A 724 17.26 -20.75 -2.62
C ALA A 724 16.19 -19.88 -3.29
N TRP A 725 15.66 -18.88 -2.59
CA TRP A 725 14.61 -17.99 -3.08
C TRP A 725 15.08 -17.15 -4.27
N ILE A 726 16.26 -16.52 -4.20
CA ILE A 726 16.83 -15.78 -5.33
C ILE A 726 17.27 -16.70 -6.47
N SER A 727 17.48 -17.99 -6.19
CA SER A 727 17.67 -19.04 -7.20
C SER A 727 16.35 -19.59 -7.75
N GLY A 728 15.22 -19.06 -7.26
CA GLY A 728 13.89 -19.34 -7.75
C GLY A 728 13.11 -20.42 -7.00
N ASN A 729 13.59 -20.90 -5.85
CA ASN A 729 12.86 -21.86 -5.00
C ASN A 729 12.43 -21.21 -3.68
N GLY A 730 11.12 -21.02 -3.47
CA GLY A 730 10.57 -20.45 -2.25
C GLY A 730 10.15 -21.47 -1.18
N CYS A 731 10.21 -22.78 -1.48
CA CYS A 731 9.82 -23.86 -0.59
C CYS A 731 11.05 -24.73 -0.30
N VAL A 732 11.70 -24.49 0.84
CA VAL A 732 13.13 -24.86 1.01
C VAL A 732 13.32 -25.83 2.17
N PRO A 733 13.82 -27.05 1.93
CA PRO A 733 14.16 -27.97 3.01
C PRO A 733 15.45 -27.53 3.73
N ILE A 734 15.34 -27.06 4.96
CA ILE A 734 16.49 -26.61 5.79
C ILE A 734 16.40 -27.29 7.16
N TYR A 735 17.47 -27.99 7.55
CA TYR A 735 17.58 -28.72 8.83
C TYR A 735 16.40 -29.66 9.18
N GLY A 736 15.71 -30.21 8.17
CA GLY A 736 14.57 -31.11 8.34
C GLY A 736 13.21 -30.40 8.51
N LEU A 737 13.14 -29.12 8.21
CA LEU A 737 11.91 -28.33 8.10
C LEU A 737 11.73 -27.86 6.65
N MET A 738 10.48 -27.78 6.20
CA MET A 738 10.11 -27.16 4.93
C MET A 738 9.82 -25.69 5.18
N GLU A 739 10.79 -24.83 4.90
CA GLU A 739 10.75 -23.40 5.22
C GLU A 739 10.18 -22.58 4.05
N ASP A 740 9.46 -21.51 4.39
CA ASP A 740 8.92 -20.49 3.49
C ASP A 740 9.44 -19.09 3.90
N ALA A 741 8.97 -18.03 3.23
CA ALA A 741 9.49 -16.69 3.42
C ALA A 741 9.30 -16.17 4.84
N ALA A 742 8.19 -16.54 5.50
CA ALA A 742 7.90 -16.16 6.87
C ALA A 742 9.01 -16.59 7.85
N THR A 743 9.67 -17.73 7.64
CA THR A 743 10.81 -18.16 8.47
C THR A 743 12.00 -17.22 8.34
N ALA A 744 12.33 -16.78 7.12
CA ALA A 744 13.40 -15.81 6.91
C ALA A 744 13.02 -14.41 7.45
N GLU A 745 11.75 -14.03 7.33
CA GLU A 745 11.23 -12.76 7.86
C GLU A 745 11.34 -12.65 9.37
N ILE A 746 10.89 -13.67 10.12
CA ILE A 746 11.04 -13.64 11.59
C ILE A 746 12.51 -13.69 12.01
N SER A 747 13.35 -14.43 11.27
CA SER A 747 14.77 -14.57 11.57
C SER A 747 15.50 -13.23 11.45
N ARG A 748 15.32 -12.50 10.34
CA ARG A 748 15.96 -11.19 10.14
C ARG A 748 15.37 -10.11 11.05
N THR A 749 14.06 -10.16 11.29
CA THR A 749 13.34 -9.13 12.05
C THR A 749 13.60 -9.23 13.55
N SER A 750 13.74 -10.45 14.08
CA SER A 750 14.15 -10.67 15.48
C SER A 750 15.55 -10.11 15.76
N ILE A 751 16.52 -10.35 14.86
CA ILE A 751 17.88 -9.79 14.99
C ILE A 751 17.84 -8.26 14.90
N TRP A 752 17.11 -7.70 13.92
CA TRP A 752 16.94 -6.25 13.79
C TRP A 752 16.39 -5.64 15.09
N GLN A 753 15.37 -6.27 15.71
CA GLN A 753 14.78 -5.79 16.97
C GLN A 753 15.80 -5.77 18.11
N TRP A 754 16.64 -6.80 18.21
CA TRP A 754 17.67 -6.85 19.25
C TRP A 754 18.75 -5.80 19.06
N ILE A 755 19.14 -5.51 17.82
CA ILE A 755 20.05 -4.40 17.48
C ILE A 755 19.40 -3.05 17.84
N HIS A 756 18.18 -2.82 17.37
CA HIS A 756 17.48 -1.54 17.52
C HIS A 756 17.30 -1.15 19.00
N HIS A 757 16.92 -2.11 19.85
CA HIS A 757 16.71 -1.88 21.29
C HIS A 757 17.96 -2.15 22.15
N GLN A 758 19.14 -2.30 21.53
CA GLN A 758 20.43 -2.53 22.20
C GLN A 758 20.36 -3.65 23.26
N LYS A 759 19.69 -4.76 22.92
CA LYS A 759 19.47 -5.86 23.86
C LYS A 759 20.72 -6.73 24.00
N THR A 760 20.85 -7.39 25.14
CA THR A 760 21.89 -8.40 25.37
C THR A 760 21.37 -9.81 25.09
N LEU A 761 22.28 -10.63 24.59
CA LEU A 761 22.16 -12.09 24.62
C LEU A 761 22.30 -12.59 26.08
N SER A 762 21.87 -13.81 26.34
CA SER A 762 21.94 -14.45 27.67
C SER A 762 23.38 -14.61 28.19
N ASN A 763 24.36 -14.66 27.29
CA ASN A 763 25.79 -14.68 27.62
C ASN A 763 26.36 -13.28 28.01
N GLY A 764 25.53 -12.23 28.00
CA GLY A 764 25.91 -10.85 28.35
C GLY A 764 26.39 -9.99 27.18
N GLN A 765 26.60 -10.55 25.98
CA GLN A 765 27.02 -9.77 24.81
C GLN A 765 25.88 -8.88 24.30
N THR A 766 26.16 -7.60 24.04
CA THR A 766 25.19 -6.68 23.44
C THR A 766 25.08 -6.93 21.94
N VAL A 767 23.86 -7.08 21.44
CA VAL A 767 23.62 -7.30 20.01
C VAL A 767 23.80 -5.98 19.25
N THR A 768 24.74 -5.96 18.31
CA THR A 768 25.07 -4.79 17.49
C THR A 768 25.19 -5.19 16.02
N LYS A 769 25.16 -4.19 15.11
CA LYS A 769 25.41 -4.41 13.67
C LYS A 769 26.78 -5.07 13.43
N ALA A 770 27.79 -4.70 14.22
CA ALA A 770 29.13 -5.29 14.13
C ALA A 770 29.15 -6.75 14.56
N LEU A 771 28.51 -7.08 15.69
CA LEU A 771 28.40 -8.46 16.16
C LEU A 771 27.64 -9.33 15.15
N PHE A 772 26.54 -8.82 14.60
CA PHE A 772 25.80 -9.52 13.56
C PHE A 772 26.66 -9.78 12.31
N ARG A 773 27.42 -8.80 11.80
CA ARG A 773 28.30 -9.00 10.63
C ARG A 773 29.39 -10.04 10.90
N GLN A 774 29.94 -10.04 12.11
CA GLN A 774 30.91 -11.06 12.53
C GLN A 774 30.27 -12.44 12.50
N MET A 775 29.12 -12.62 13.17
CA MET A 775 28.39 -13.89 13.18
C MET A 775 27.96 -14.30 11.77
N LEU A 776 27.54 -13.37 10.92
CA LEU A 776 27.21 -13.66 9.52
C LEU A 776 28.39 -14.28 8.78
N ALA A 777 29.59 -13.70 8.90
CA ALA A 777 30.79 -14.26 8.27
C ALA A 777 31.16 -15.64 8.81
N GLU A 778 31.03 -15.85 10.13
CA GLU A 778 31.28 -17.14 10.77
C GLU A 778 30.27 -18.21 10.33
N GLU A 779 28.98 -17.89 10.31
CA GLU A 779 27.91 -18.81 9.91
C GLU A 779 27.95 -19.14 8.41
N MET A 780 28.48 -18.26 7.56
CA MET A 780 28.74 -18.58 6.15
C MET A 780 29.76 -19.71 5.98
N LEU A 781 30.79 -19.77 6.84
CA LEU A 781 31.75 -20.88 6.85
C LEU A 781 31.10 -22.17 7.32
N VAL A 782 30.19 -22.10 8.30
CA VAL A 782 29.41 -23.26 8.76
C VAL A 782 28.53 -23.80 7.62
N ILE A 783 27.81 -22.93 6.91
CA ILE A 783 26.99 -23.33 5.75
C ILE A 783 27.88 -23.97 4.67
N GLN A 784 29.06 -23.42 4.40
CA GLN A 784 29.99 -23.98 3.43
C GLN A 784 30.46 -25.39 3.84
N ASP A 785 30.78 -25.60 5.12
CA ASP A 785 31.19 -26.92 5.65
C ASP A 785 30.04 -27.94 5.57
N GLU A 786 28.82 -27.52 5.92
CA GLU A 786 27.62 -28.39 5.90
C GLU A 786 27.23 -28.81 4.47
N LEU A 787 27.32 -27.91 3.49
CA LEU A 787 26.91 -28.15 2.11
C LEU A 787 28.03 -28.68 1.21
N GLY A 788 29.28 -28.47 1.61
CA GLY A 788 30.48 -28.71 0.81
C GLY A 788 30.76 -27.64 -0.25
N ASP A 789 32.05 -27.48 -0.58
CA ASP A 789 32.56 -26.43 -1.47
C ASP A 789 31.85 -26.35 -2.82
N GLN A 790 31.47 -27.50 -3.39
CA GLN A 790 30.84 -27.55 -4.70
C GLN A 790 29.44 -26.92 -4.69
N ARG A 791 28.57 -27.28 -3.73
CA ARG A 791 27.21 -26.72 -3.64
C ARG A 791 27.24 -25.25 -3.24
N PHE A 792 28.18 -24.88 -2.36
CA PHE A 792 28.33 -23.51 -1.92
C PHE A 792 28.80 -22.60 -3.06
N SER A 793 29.87 -22.96 -3.78
CA SER A 793 30.41 -22.16 -4.89
C SER A 793 29.50 -22.08 -6.12
N GLN A 794 28.65 -23.07 -6.35
CA GLN A 794 27.62 -23.04 -7.40
C GLN A 794 26.35 -22.28 -6.99
N GLY A 795 26.18 -22.02 -5.70
CA GLY A 795 25.05 -21.30 -5.15
C GLY A 795 25.19 -19.79 -5.23
N ARG A 796 24.14 -19.07 -4.84
CA ARG A 796 24.10 -17.60 -4.77
C ARG A 796 24.31 -17.06 -3.35
N PHE A 797 25.13 -17.74 -2.53
CA PHE A 797 25.28 -17.45 -1.10
C PHE A 797 25.84 -16.05 -0.83
N ASP A 798 26.76 -15.54 -1.66
CA ASP A 798 27.31 -14.18 -1.52
C ASP A 798 26.25 -13.09 -1.72
N GLU A 799 25.31 -13.31 -2.64
CA GLU A 799 24.18 -12.39 -2.86
C GLU A 799 23.16 -12.50 -1.72
N ALA A 800 22.90 -13.72 -1.25
CA ALA A 800 22.01 -13.97 -0.12
C ALA A 800 22.54 -13.34 1.18
N ALA A 801 23.83 -13.46 1.47
CA ALA A 801 24.46 -12.84 2.63
C ALA A 801 24.42 -11.31 2.56
N ARG A 802 24.67 -10.73 1.37
CA ARG A 802 24.54 -9.28 1.15
C ARG A 802 23.11 -8.79 1.37
N LEU A 803 22.12 -9.50 0.86
CA LEU A 803 20.71 -9.15 1.09
C LEU A 803 20.35 -9.28 2.57
N MET A 804 20.75 -10.39 3.22
CA MET A 804 20.54 -10.60 4.66
C MET A 804 21.16 -9.48 5.49
N GLU A 805 22.38 -9.04 5.16
CA GLU A 805 23.01 -7.91 5.84
C GLU A 805 22.21 -6.61 5.66
N GLN A 806 21.81 -6.30 4.43
CA GLN A 806 21.06 -5.09 4.11
C GLN A 806 19.74 -4.99 4.90
N ILE A 807 18.98 -6.09 4.94
CA ILE A 807 17.64 -6.11 5.57
C ILE A 807 17.69 -6.21 7.11
N THR A 808 18.83 -6.61 7.68
CA THR A 808 19.01 -6.72 9.14
C THR A 808 19.72 -5.53 9.76
N THR A 809 20.62 -4.85 9.03
CA THR A 809 21.45 -3.75 9.57
C THR A 809 20.98 -2.35 9.18
N SER A 810 19.90 -2.23 8.41
CA SER A 810 19.24 -0.95 8.09
C SER A 810 18.69 -0.28 9.35
N GLU A 811 18.70 1.06 9.38
CA GLU A 811 18.09 1.81 10.49
C GLU A 811 16.58 1.66 10.52
N GLU A 812 15.94 1.68 9.35
CA GLU A 812 14.51 1.42 9.21
C GLU A 812 14.27 -0.08 9.01
N LEU A 813 13.32 -0.63 9.76
CA LEU A 813 12.86 -1.99 9.54
C LEU A 813 12.01 -2.05 8.28
N ILE A 814 12.56 -2.56 7.18
CA ILE A 814 11.78 -2.77 5.95
C ILE A 814 10.61 -3.72 6.19
N ASP A 815 9.50 -3.50 5.50
CA ASP A 815 8.28 -4.28 5.73
C ASP A 815 8.42 -5.75 5.32
N PHE A 816 9.03 -6.03 4.17
CA PHE A 816 9.17 -7.39 3.64
C PHE A 816 10.49 -7.57 2.89
N LEU A 817 11.20 -8.67 3.12
CA LEU A 817 12.43 -9.06 2.41
C LEU A 817 12.16 -9.36 0.93
N THR A 818 10.94 -9.77 0.60
CA THR A 818 10.53 -10.11 -0.76
C THR A 818 10.54 -8.90 -1.69
N LEU A 819 10.37 -7.67 -1.18
CA LEU A 819 10.41 -6.45 -2.00
C LEU A 819 11.82 -6.18 -2.59
N PRO A 820 12.90 -6.07 -1.79
CA PRO A 820 14.25 -6.00 -2.34
C PRO A 820 14.67 -7.31 -3.01
N GLY A 821 14.26 -8.47 -2.48
CA GLY A 821 14.54 -9.78 -3.09
C GLY A 821 14.01 -9.89 -4.52
N TYR A 822 12.80 -9.39 -4.79
CA TYR A 822 12.15 -9.51 -6.10
C TYR A 822 12.88 -8.78 -7.23
N ARG A 823 13.75 -7.81 -6.88
CA ARG A 823 14.65 -7.15 -7.84
C ARG A 823 15.74 -8.09 -8.39
N LEU A 824 16.06 -9.17 -7.65
CA LEU A 824 17.06 -10.16 -8.03
C LEU A 824 16.48 -11.34 -8.83
N LEU A 825 15.16 -11.42 -8.96
CA LEU A 825 14.49 -12.36 -9.85
C LEU A 825 14.38 -11.76 -11.25
N ALA A 826 14.39 -12.61 -12.29
CA ALA A 826 14.08 -12.21 -13.65
C ALA A 826 12.62 -11.77 -13.74
#